data_AF-A0A6C0IPK7-F1
#
_entry.id   AF-A0A6C0IPK7-F1
#
_cell.length_a   1.000
_cell.length_b   1.000
_cell.length_c   1.000
_cell.angle_alpha   90.00
_cell.angle_beta   90.00
_cell.angle_gamma   90.00
#
_symmetry.space_group_name_H-M   'P 1'
#
loop_
_entity.id
_entity.type
_entity.pdbx_description
1 polymer ?
#
loop_
_entity_poly.entity_id
_entity_poly.type
_entity_poly.pdbx_seq_one_letter_code
_entity_poly.pdbx_strand_id
1 'polypeptide(L)'
;MALELKITIDELLIRINTNIPNKSLSKIDFTRNLLHYPENIRRPQGILNSLPYFTNDIRYSYSTLASKLKDYAERVEFFFNKETFATKLRDAFNDQMNEIDNENVEATEQRIKENSEKNVLTTIRLLFPTTFPVVNNIHQSYNLITNNPSSIPFTSIFELFDPFSSAGLYELTKYSYLNLNGQIYTFKKLTWLNDLLNNPVYKDIFIQYARIIPRINLARNKIKQENINLMSEIRTLATTIYDATDETTGSLVDLYNGSPPPVQIVEYINTISTSINIENIIDHTTNYTINDGSWDNIIQQLTDEFDLLTSQPVTEDTSDNNGSSSYTPSSNTTTSDGESSSSSISPIIQTDIIPKIINILDSIKDKAKKIQEKASDEKKFTDIFNQKNSNTDAYPSEFKNELRNFFGVTLRQYKRPIRISSNPELQTLLNQEDDTNFKKFFELLDNIYHSINTNNFNEDIQNLLNIGISTITPGTLNQQKKEIHISCEFIGGEVTQNNIGDIYCPFTNDLLANKTIDFIEKNNLNSSFWQVKTNAPLYLIDSKDSESASGGPSIFTSTTSTSNRTEAPNDSFGELLNPTKSILKKQDNSAKQNFQSKIILENDKELLPLIDGINKYMPNIQLDIDTVFDYIQQKDVSSFEKTNNDNSKSLLDLITKWNASETQNINLITEFNTKINTYTNKIQNSDILLKNQTIIDDEHARKNEYIKNIYLLYIKILKLLIVDENKKININTGGNKRTKHKNLNKVSVKKVKFNLKINKSRKIKK
;
A
#
# COMPACT_ATOMS: atom_id res chain seq x y z
N MET A 1 -54.03 -6.04 31.36
CA MET A 1 -52.66 -5.49 31.47
C MET A 1 -52.03 -5.62 30.10
N ALA A 2 -51.81 -4.50 29.40
CA ALA A 2 -51.09 -4.53 28.13
C ALA A 2 -49.59 -4.71 28.45
N LEU A 3 -48.96 -5.77 27.95
CA LEU A 3 -47.49 -5.81 27.87
C LEU A 3 -47.07 -4.58 27.05
N GLU A 4 -46.38 -3.62 27.69
CA GLU A 4 -45.68 -2.57 26.97
C GLU A 4 -44.62 -3.25 26.09
N LEU A 5 -44.84 -3.26 24.77
CA LEU A 5 -43.85 -3.72 23.81
C LEU A 5 -42.57 -2.90 23.99
N LYS A 6 -41.49 -3.54 24.44
CA LYS A 6 -40.17 -2.91 24.53
C LYS A 6 -39.38 -3.16 23.24
N ILE A 7 -39.95 -2.78 22.09
CA ILE A 7 -39.22 -2.73 20.82
C ILE A 7 -38.49 -1.38 20.77
N THR A 8 -37.18 -1.44 20.52
CA THR A 8 -36.36 -0.26 20.23
C THR A 8 -36.62 0.16 18.79
N ILE A 9 -37.15 1.38 18.62
CA ILE A 9 -37.42 1.98 17.32
C ILE A 9 -36.56 3.23 17.18
N ASP A 10 -35.60 3.16 16.27
CA ASP A 10 -34.64 4.21 15.96
C ASP A 10 -34.98 4.89 14.63
N GLU A 11 -34.43 6.08 14.42
CA GLU A 11 -34.40 6.69 13.09
C GLU A 11 -33.23 6.13 12.28
N LEU A 12 -33.45 5.89 10.99
CA LEU A 12 -32.46 5.42 10.04
C LEU A 12 -32.02 6.54 9.10
N LEU A 13 -30.78 6.99 9.27
CA LEU A 13 -30.08 7.88 8.35
C LEU A 13 -29.57 7.07 7.15
N ILE A 14 -30.10 7.38 5.96
CA ILE A 14 -29.67 6.76 4.71
C ILE A 14 -28.82 7.78 3.95
N ARG A 15 -27.53 7.50 3.77
CA ARG A 15 -26.64 8.34 2.96
C ARG A 15 -26.49 7.75 1.57
N ILE A 16 -26.78 8.54 0.55
CA ILE A 16 -26.78 8.10 -0.85
C ILE A 16 -25.58 8.69 -1.57
N ASN A 17 -24.76 7.83 -2.17
CA ASN A 17 -23.80 8.21 -3.20
C ASN A 17 -24.47 8.00 -4.57
N THR A 18 -24.33 8.95 -5.51
CA THR A 18 -25.00 8.89 -6.81
C THR A 18 -24.01 8.86 -7.97
N ASN A 19 -24.45 8.38 -9.12
CA ASN A 19 -23.73 8.51 -10.39
C ASN A 19 -24.00 9.84 -11.12
N ILE A 20 -24.67 10.80 -10.47
CA ILE A 20 -25.01 12.09 -11.07
C ILE A 20 -23.72 12.93 -11.16
N PRO A 21 -23.32 13.44 -12.35
CA PRO A 21 -22.05 14.16 -12.52
C PRO A 21 -21.91 15.43 -11.68
N ASN A 22 -23.01 15.98 -11.19
CA ASN A 22 -23.01 17.16 -10.34
C ASN A 22 -22.43 16.82 -8.95
N LYS A 23 -21.30 17.46 -8.58
CA LYS A 23 -20.65 17.28 -7.28
C LYS A 23 -21.59 17.49 -6.09
N SER A 24 -22.53 18.43 -6.15
CA SER A 24 -23.46 18.68 -5.04
C SER A 24 -24.50 17.56 -4.86
N LEU A 25 -24.69 16.73 -5.90
CA LEU A 25 -25.62 15.59 -5.89
C LEU A 25 -24.89 14.25 -5.80
N SER A 26 -23.55 14.26 -5.83
CA SER A 26 -22.74 13.04 -5.72
C SER A 26 -22.87 12.33 -4.37
N LYS A 27 -23.22 13.08 -3.31
CA LYS A 27 -23.52 12.59 -1.97
C LYS A 27 -24.69 13.38 -1.39
N ILE A 28 -25.75 12.68 -0.98
CA ILE A 28 -26.94 13.29 -0.40
C ILE A 28 -27.39 12.51 0.85
N ASP A 29 -27.87 13.22 1.86
CA ASP A 29 -28.55 12.59 2.99
C ASP A 29 -30.04 12.49 2.65
N PHE A 30 -30.55 11.26 2.61
CA PHE A 30 -31.91 11.02 2.19
C PHE A 30 -32.91 11.47 3.25
N THR A 31 -33.93 12.19 2.81
CA THR A 31 -35.11 12.54 3.61
C THR A 31 -36.37 12.26 2.79
N ARG A 32 -37.48 12.05 3.49
CA ARG A 32 -38.79 11.79 2.86
C ARG A 32 -39.15 12.81 1.78
N ASN A 33 -38.79 14.07 1.96
CA ASN A 33 -39.15 15.15 1.05
C ASN A 33 -38.45 15.05 -0.32
N LEU A 34 -37.41 14.22 -0.44
CA LEU A 34 -36.77 13.93 -1.73
C LEU A 34 -37.59 12.93 -2.55
N LEU A 35 -38.54 12.20 -1.96
CA LEU A 35 -39.37 11.26 -2.69
C LEU A 35 -40.29 12.00 -3.66
N HIS A 36 -40.24 11.60 -4.93
CA HIS A 36 -41.18 12.07 -5.95
C HIS A 36 -42.35 11.10 -6.09
N TYR A 37 -43.56 11.66 -6.16
CA TYR A 37 -44.80 10.91 -6.35
C TYR A 37 -45.37 11.31 -7.72
N PRO A 38 -45.36 10.39 -8.70
CA PRO A 38 -46.09 10.56 -9.95
C PRO A 38 -47.55 10.98 -9.71
N GLU A 39 -48.12 11.74 -10.64
CA GLU A 39 -49.46 12.35 -10.48
C GLU A 39 -50.58 11.32 -10.23
N ASN A 40 -50.41 10.10 -10.74
CA ASN A 40 -51.35 9.00 -10.61
C ASN A 40 -51.17 8.15 -9.33
N ILE A 41 -50.20 8.48 -8.46
CA ILE A 41 -49.98 7.78 -7.19
C ILE A 41 -50.55 8.60 -6.03
N ARG A 42 -51.32 7.93 -5.16
CA ARG A 42 -51.78 8.51 -3.89
C ARG A 42 -50.59 9.05 -3.09
N ARG A 43 -50.72 10.25 -2.53
CA ARG A 43 -49.71 10.76 -1.58
C ARG A 43 -49.96 10.18 -0.17
N PRO A 44 -48.89 9.89 0.58
CA PRO A 44 -49.01 9.38 1.93
C PRO A 44 -49.70 10.43 2.83
N GLN A 45 -50.48 9.94 3.78
CA GLN A 45 -51.32 10.74 4.68
C GLN A 45 -50.77 10.72 6.10
N GLY A 46 -51.17 11.70 6.91
CA GLY A 46 -50.80 11.80 8.32
C GLY A 46 -49.46 12.51 8.57
N ILE A 47 -49.05 12.51 9.85
CA ILE A 47 -47.80 13.11 10.29
C ILE A 47 -46.68 12.12 10.02
N LEU A 48 -45.77 12.48 9.12
CA LEU A 48 -44.65 11.65 8.69
C LEU A 48 -43.33 12.29 9.10
N ASN A 49 -42.42 11.48 9.61
CA ASN A 49 -41.07 11.91 9.95
C ASN A 49 -40.26 12.23 8.69
N SER A 50 -39.12 12.91 8.89
CA SER A 50 -38.16 13.18 7.81
C SER A 50 -37.29 11.96 7.49
N LEU A 51 -37.00 11.13 8.50
CA LEU A 51 -36.20 9.91 8.39
C LEU A 51 -37.07 8.67 8.60
N PRO A 52 -36.78 7.56 7.89
CA PRO A 52 -37.48 6.30 8.11
C PRO A 52 -37.16 5.72 9.50
N TYR A 53 -38.12 4.99 10.07
CA TYR A 53 -37.97 4.22 11.29
C TYR A 53 -37.37 2.85 11.00
N PHE A 54 -36.62 2.35 11.97
CA PHE A 54 -35.92 1.08 11.90
C PHE A 54 -35.86 0.41 13.26
N THR A 55 -35.77 -0.91 13.25
CA THR A 55 -35.51 -1.75 14.41
C THR A 55 -34.74 -2.98 13.96
N ASN A 56 -33.83 -3.46 14.79
CA ASN A 56 -33.13 -4.72 14.64
C ASN A 56 -33.65 -5.80 15.61
N ASP A 57 -34.63 -5.47 16.45
CA ASP A 57 -35.21 -6.39 17.42
C ASP A 57 -36.07 -7.46 16.76
N ILE A 58 -36.75 -7.09 15.66
CA ILE A 58 -37.70 -7.93 14.91
C ILE A 58 -37.29 -8.00 13.45
N ARG A 59 -37.28 -9.21 12.88
CA ARG A 59 -37.05 -9.41 11.45
C ARG A 59 -38.25 -8.97 10.62
N TYR A 60 -38.02 -8.20 9.56
CA TYR A 60 -39.02 -7.83 8.57
C TYR A 60 -39.23 -9.00 7.61
N SER A 61 -40.46 -9.50 7.54
CA SER A 61 -40.85 -10.42 6.49
C SER A 61 -41.17 -9.64 5.22
N TYR A 62 -40.28 -9.69 4.22
CA TYR A 62 -40.50 -9.00 2.94
C TYR A 62 -41.79 -9.45 2.27
N SER A 63 -42.07 -10.76 2.19
CA SER A 63 -43.28 -11.29 1.55
C SER A 63 -44.56 -10.83 2.25
N THR A 64 -44.55 -10.80 3.58
CA THR A 64 -45.68 -10.31 4.38
C THR A 64 -45.88 -8.82 4.22
N LEU A 65 -44.80 -8.02 4.29
CA LEU A 65 -44.90 -6.57 4.12
C LEU A 65 -45.29 -6.20 2.70
N ALA A 66 -44.71 -6.83 1.68
CA ALA A 66 -45.03 -6.58 0.28
C ALA A 66 -46.49 -6.92 -0.07
N SER A 67 -47.06 -7.97 0.54
CA SER A 67 -48.48 -8.32 0.35
C SER A 67 -49.44 -7.45 1.17
N LYS A 68 -49.05 -6.99 2.36
CA LYS A 68 -49.87 -6.12 3.21
C LYS A 68 -49.81 -4.63 2.82
N LEU A 69 -48.73 -4.17 2.19
CA LEU A 69 -48.51 -2.78 1.78
C LEU A 69 -48.83 -2.62 0.29
N LYS A 70 -50.09 -2.29 -0.01
CA LYS A 70 -50.69 -2.40 -1.34
C LYS A 70 -50.13 -1.40 -2.34
N ASP A 71 -49.93 -0.16 -1.90
CA ASP A 71 -49.43 0.93 -2.73
C ASP A 71 -48.11 1.50 -2.20
N TYR A 72 -47.45 2.35 -3.00
CA TYR A 72 -46.19 2.97 -2.60
C TYR A 72 -46.36 3.94 -1.42
N ALA A 73 -47.53 4.59 -1.31
CA ALA A 73 -47.83 5.51 -0.23
C ALA A 73 -47.88 4.79 1.13
N GLU A 74 -48.48 3.61 1.20
CA GLU A 74 -48.52 2.75 2.39
C GLU A 74 -47.11 2.29 2.80
N ARG A 75 -46.21 2.05 1.83
CA ARG A 75 -44.80 1.73 2.12
C ARG A 75 -44.09 2.91 2.75
N VAL A 76 -44.31 4.11 2.22
CA VAL A 76 -43.77 5.34 2.83
C VAL A 76 -44.39 5.56 4.21
N GLU A 77 -45.71 5.44 4.38
CA GLU A 77 -46.38 5.56 5.67
C GLU A 77 -45.81 4.55 6.68
N PHE A 78 -45.60 3.29 6.28
CA PHE A 78 -44.99 2.28 7.13
C PHE A 78 -43.63 2.70 7.67
N PHE A 79 -42.72 3.20 6.83
CA PHE A 79 -41.40 3.61 7.29
C PHE A 79 -41.37 4.98 7.97
N PHE A 80 -42.24 5.91 7.63
CA PHE A 80 -42.15 7.30 8.12
C PHE A 80 -43.18 7.67 9.19
N ASN A 81 -44.10 6.78 9.54
CA ASN A 81 -45.02 6.96 10.66
C ASN A 81 -44.71 5.95 11.77
N LYS A 82 -44.29 6.44 12.95
CA LYS A 82 -43.80 5.60 14.06
C LYS A 82 -44.85 4.63 14.57
N GLU A 83 -46.09 5.09 14.68
CA GLU A 83 -47.22 4.30 15.16
C GLU A 83 -47.59 3.20 14.16
N THR A 84 -47.62 3.54 12.87
CA THR A 84 -47.86 2.59 11.79
C THR A 84 -46.76 1.53 11.73
N PHE A 85 -45.50 1.96 11.85
CA PHE A 85 -44.34 1.07 11.91
C PHE A 85 -44.46 0.07 13.07
N ALA A 86 -44.67 0.56 14.29
CA ALA A 86 -44.80 -0.26 15.50
C ALA A 86 -46.00 -1.22 15.41
N THR A 87 -47.15 -0.73 14.94
CA THR A 87 -48.39 -1.52 14.86
C THR A 87 -48.26 -2.65 13.84
N LYS A 88 -47.70 -2.37 12.65
CA LYS A 88 -47.55 -3.39 11.59
C LYS A 88 -46.49 -4.44 11.92
N LEU A 89 -45.51 -4.14 12.79
CA LEU A 89 -44.53 -5.10 13.27
C LEU A 89 -44.99 -5.91 14.49
N ARG A 90 -46.06 -5.50 15.18
CA ARG A 90 -46.57 -6.16 16.38
C ARG A 90 -46.96 -7.63 16.15
N ASP A 91 -47.59 -7.94 15.03
CA ASP A 91 -47.96 -9.31 14.69
C ASP A 91 -46.71 -10.20 14.55
N ALA A 92 -45.68 -9.70 13.86
CA ALA A 92 -44.43 -10.43 13.64
C ALA A 92 -43.60 -10.60 14.93
N PHE A 93 -43.74 -9.68 15.88
CA PHE A 93 -43.10 -9.77 17.19
C PHE A 93 -43.62 -10.96 18.00
N ASN A 94 -44.95 -11.14 18.05
CA ASN A 94 -45.56 -12.19 18.87
C ASN A 94 -45.13 -13.60 18.41
N ASP A 95 -44.94 -13.79 17.10
CA ASP A 95 -44.47 -15.06 16.53
C ASP A 95 -43.00 -15.35 16.90
N GLN A 96 -42.15 -14.31 16.97
CA GLN A 96 -40.72 -14.43 17.27
C GLN A 96 -40.42 -14.46 18.78
N MET A 97 -41.32 -13.99 19.62
CA MET A 97 -41.06 -13.86 21.06
C MET A 97 -40.86 -15.22 21.75
N ASN A 98 -41.51 -16.28 21.27
CA ASN A 98 -41.35 -17.64 21.79
C ASN A 98 -39.94 -18.21 21.60
N GLU A 99 -39.15 -17.69 20.66
CA GLU A 99 -37.77 -18.11 20.40
C GLU A 99 -36.77 -17.32 21.26
N ILE A 100 -37.09 -16.07 21.62
CA ILE A 100 -36.17 -15.11 22.27
C ILE A 100 -35.94 -15.43 23.77
N ASP A 101 -36.95 -15.93 24.49
CA ASP A 101 -36.91 -16.07 25.95
C ASP A 101 -35.89 -17.12 26.47
N ASN A 102 -35.25 -17.89 25.58
CA ASN A 102 -34.25 -18.93 25.93
C ASN A 102 -32.87 -18.74 25.27
N GLU A 103 -32.61 -17.62 24.58
CA GLU A 103 -31.34 -17.40 23.88
C GLU A 103 -30.20 -16.97 24.83
N ASN A 104 -28.98 -17.45 24.56
CA ASN A 104 -27.78 -16.92 25.21
C ASN A 104 -27.35 -15.60 24.55
N VAL A 105 -26.35 -14.93 25.15
CA VAL A 105 -25.87 -13.61 24.68
C VAL A 105 -25.35 -13.66 23.24
N GLU A 106 -24.57 -14.68 22.89
CA GLU A 106 -23.97 -14.84 21.56
C GLU A 106 -25.03 -15.05 20.47
N ALA A 107 -26.02 -15.92 20.74
CA ALA A 107 -27.17 -16.13 19.85
C ALA A 107 -27.98 -14.84 19.68
N THR A 108 -28.15 -14.06 20.75
CA THR A 108 -28.84 -12.78 20.71
C THR A 108 -28.10 -11.77 19.81
N GLU A 109 -26.78 -11.64 19.95
CA GLU A 109 -25.97 -10.74 19.12
C GLU A 109 -26.00 -11.14 17.64
N GLN A 110 -25.88 -12.43 17.35
CA GLN A 110 -25.97 -12.96 16.00
C GLN A 110 -27.35 -12.72 15.38
N ARG A 111 -28.44 -12.96 16.14
CA ARG A 111 -29.82 -12.68 15.70
C ARG A 111 -30.01 -11.19 15.39
N ILE A 112 -29.53 -10.30 16.26
CA ILE A 112 -29.60 -8.84 16.05
C ILE A 112 -28.84 -8.44 14.77
N LYS A 113 -27.66 -9.00 14.53
CA LYS A 113 -26.88 -8.77 13.31
C LYS A 113 -27.66 -9.21 12.06
N GLU A 114 -28.17 -10.44 12.05
CA GLU A 114 -28.95 -10.96 10.92
C GLU A 114 -30.24 -10.18 10.67
N ASN A 115 -30.96 -9.81 11.73
CA ASN A 115 -32.15 -8.97 11.64
C ASN A 115 -31.79 -7.63 11.03
N SER A 116 -30.70 -7.01 11.48
CA SER A 116 -30.25 -5.72 10.95
C SER A 116 -30.02 -5.78 9.44
N GLU A 117 -29.28 -6.78 8.96
CA GLU A 117 -28.99 -6.96 7.54
C GLU A 117 -30.26 -7.18 6.71
N LYS A 118 -31.11 -8.11 7.14
CA LYS A 118 -32.36 -8.45 6.44
C LYS A 118 -33.34 -7.28 6.42
N ASN A 119 -33.39 -6.51 7.50
CA ASN A 119 -34.26 -5.35 7.65
C ASN A 119 -33.77 -4.18 6.78
N VAL A 120 -32.46 -3.93 6.70
CA VAL A 120 -31.90 -2.92 5.79
C VAL A 120 -32.25 -3.25 4.35
N LEU A 121 -32.00 -4.49 3.91
CA LEU A 121 -32.32 -4.90 2.54
C LEU A 121 -33.83 -4.81 2.24
N THR A 122 -34.67 -5.19 3.20
CA THR A 122 -36.14 -5.08 3.08
C THR A 122 -36.58 -3.61 2.99
N THR A 123 -35.96 -2.73 3.79
CA THR A 123 -36.20 -1.29 3.75
C THR A 123 -35.84 -0.70 2.39
N ILE A 124 -34.64 -1.01 1.88
CA ILE A 124 -34.18 -0.56 0.56
C ILE A 124 -35.14 -1.04 -0.53
N ARG A 125 -35.58 -2.31 -0.50
CA ARG A 125 -36.51 -2.87 -1.50
C ARG A 125 -37.87 -2.20 -1.51
N LEU A 126 -38.46 -2.02 -0.33
CA LEU A 126 -39.82 -1.49 -0.22
C LEU A 126 -39.85 0.02 -0.47
N LEU A 127 -38.82 0.74 -0.04
CA LEU A 127 -38.75 2.19 -0.17
C LEU A 127 -38.20 2.66 -1.52
N PHE A 128 -37.28 1.90 -2.12
CA PHE A 128 -36.66 2.21 -3.42
C PHE A 128 -36.86 1.08 -4.44
N PRO A 129 -38.10 0.67 -4.73
CA PRO A 129 -38.36 -0.36 -5.72
C PRO A 129 -37.81 0.07 -7.09
N THR A 130 -37.17 -0.87 -7.76
CA THR A 130 -36.70 -0.74 -9.12
C THR A 130 -36.74 -2.12 -9.75
N THR A 131 -37.17 -2.22 -11.01
CA THR A 131 -37.31 -3.50 -11.75
C THR A 131 -36.73 -3.40 -13.17
N PHE A 132 -36.19 -2.24 -13.52
CA PHE A 132 -35.69 -1.91 -14.85
C PHE A 132 -34.46 -1.01 -14.72
N PRO A 133 -33.52 -1.08 -15.68
CA PRO A 133 -33.34 -2.10 -16.72
C PRO A 133 -32.56 -3.33 -16.22
N VAL A 134 -32.21 -3.36 -14.93
CA VAL A 134 -31.31 -4.36 -14.35
C VAL A 134 -32.11 -5.34 -13.50
N VAL A 135 -31.99 -6.64 -13.79
CA VAL A 135 -32.47 -7.72 -12.91
C VAL A 135 -31.51 -7.87 -11.73
N ASN A 136 -32.03 -8.16 -10.53
CA ASN A 136 -31.25 -8.22 -9.28
C ASN A 136 -30.49 -6.93 -8.98
N ASN A 137 -31.18 -5.80 -9.03
CA ASN A 137 -30.59 -4.45 -8.92
C ASN A 137 -30.35 -3.94 -7.50
N ILE A 138 -30.51 -4.78 -6.48
CA ILE A 138 -30.16 -4.46 -5.10
C ILE A 138 -29.03 -5.40 -4.67
N HIS A 139 -27.90 -4.83 -4.31
CA HIS A 139 -26.68 -5.55 -3.99
C HIS A 139 -26.12 -5.13 -2.63
N GLN A 140 -25.15 -5.89 -2.14
CA GLN A 140 -24.31 -5.55 -1.00
C GLN A 140 -22.86 -5.51 -1.47
N SER A 141 -22.10 -4.52 -1.01
CA SER A 141 -20.68 -4.42 -1.34
C SER A 141 -19.88 -5.55 -0.69
N TYR A 142 -20.31 -6.03 0.48
CA TYR A 142 -19.73 -7.20 1.15
C TYR A 142 -19.70 -8.47 0.28
N ASN A 143 -20.68 -8.64 -0.61
CA ASN A 143 -20.74 -9.79 -1.51
C ASN A 143 -19.59 -9.80 -2.54
N LEU A 144 -18.99 -8.64 -2.84
CA LEU A 144 -17.84 -8.54 -3.74
C LEU A 144 -16.57 -9.11 -3.10
N ILE A 145 -16.47 -9.05 -1.76
CA ILE A 145 -15.30 -9.49 -0.99
C ILE A 145 -15.37 -11.00 -0.75
N THR A 146 -16.55 -11.53 -0.47
CA THR A 146 -16.76 -12.95 -0.16
C THR A 146 -16.77 -13.84 -1.41
N ASN A 147 -16.69 -13.26 -2.61
CA ASN A 147 -16.93 -13.95 -3.89
C ASN A 147 -18.22 -14.79 -3.90
N ASN A 148 -19.14 -14.51 -2.98
CA ASN A 148 -20.45 -15.13 -2.95
C ASN A 148 -21.35 -14.30 -3.84
N PRO A 149 -21.76 -14.82 -5.02
CA PRO A 149 -22.77 -14.18 -5.84
C PRO A 149 -24.11 -14.33 -5.15
N SER A 150 -24.31 -13.70 -3.99
CA SER A 150 -25.65 -13.39 -3.54
C SER A 150 -26.15 -12.19 -4.34
N SER A 151 -26.37 -12.42 -5.64
CA SER A 151 -27.70 -12.07 -6.12
C SER A 151 -28.62 -12.93 -5.28
N ILE A 152 -29.16 -12.38 -4.19
CA ILE A 152 -30.41 -12.92 -3.69
C ILE A 152 -31.30 -12.87 -4.95
N PRO A 153 -31.76 -14.01 -5.49
CA PRO A 153 -32.50 -14.01 -6.74
C PRO A 153 -33.78 -13.22 -6.47
N PHE A 154 -33.79 -11.96 -6.91
CA PHE A 154 -34.76 -10.95 -6.51
C PHE A 154 -35.94 -10.83 -7.44
N THR A 155 -35.95 -11.68 -8.45
CA THR A 155 -37.11 -11.94 -9.27
C THR A 155 -37.17 -13.44 -9.40
N SER A 156 -38.13 -14.09 -8.72
CA SER A 156 -38.64 -15.30 -9.33
C SER A 156 -39.07 -14.90 -10.75
N ILE A 157 -38.80 -15.75 -11.74
CA ILE A 157 -39.25 -15.51 -13.12
C ILE A 157 -40.78 -15.24 -13.15
N PHE A 158 -41.51 -15.69 -12.11
CA PHE A 158 -42.90 -15.35 -11.83
C PHE A 158 -43.19 -13.86 -11.57
N GLU A 159 -42.32 -13.06 -10.96
CA GLU A 159 -42.56 -11.61 -10.75
C GLU A 159 -42.31 -10.77 -12.02
N LEU A 160 -41.47 -11.28 -12.93
CA LEU A 160 -41.27 -10.70 -14.27
C LEU A 160 -42.37 -11.09 -15.26
N PHE A 161 -43.04 -12.23 -15.03
CA PHE A 161 -44.00 -12.84 -15.96
C PHE A 161 -45.33 -13.25 -15.30
N ASP A 162 -45.81 -12.56 -14.26
CA ASP A 162 -47.18 -12.81 -13.76
C ASP A 162 -48.20 -12.26 -14.78
N PRO A 163 -48.89 -13.11 -15.57
CA PRO A 163 -49.85 -12.67 -16.57
C PRO A 163 -51.15 -12.17 -15.92
N PHE A 164 -51.35 -12.42 -14.61
CA PHE A 164 -52.50 -11.95 -13.83
C PHE A 164 -52.29 -10.55 -13.22
N SER A 165 -51.12 -9.94 -13.42
CA SER A 165 -50.87 -8.51 -13.11
C SER A 165 -51.52 -7.54 -14.10
N SER A 166 -52.26 -8.07 -15.09
CA SER A 166 -53.03 -7.36 -16.13
C SER A 166 -54.20 -6.51 -15.62
N ALA A 167 -54.34 -6.36 -14.30
CA ALA A 167 -55.34 -5.49 -13.67
C ALA A 167 -54.76 -4.14 -13.20
N GLY A 168 -53.92 -3.46 -14.00
CA GLY A 168 -53.63 -2.00 -13.98
C GLY A 168 -53.20 -1.29 -12.68
N LEU A 169 -53.24 -1.94 -11.52
CA LEU A 169 -53.08 -1.34 -10.18
C LEU A 169 -51.71 -1.63 -9.56
N TYR A 170 -50.97 -2.60 -10.09
CA TYR A 170 -49.62 -2.96 -9.62
C TYR A 170 -48.49 -2.27 -10.39
N GLU A 171 -48.81 -1.54 -11.45
CA GLU A 171 -47.86 -0.94 -12.40
C GLU A 171 -46.95 0.13 -11.77
N LEU A 172 -47.43 0.81 -10.73
CA LEU A 172 -46.78 1.98 -10.11
C LEU A 172 -45.87 1.62 -8.93
N THR A 173 -45.82 0.35 -8.52
CA THR A 173 -44.96 -0.11 -7.41
C THR A 173 -43.59 -0.62 -7.87
N LYS A 174 -43.35 -0.59 -9.19
CA LYS A 174 -42.18 -1.16 -9.87
C LYS A 174 -40.98 -0.21 -9.97
N TYR A 175 -41.23 1.10 -9.85
CA TYR A 175 -40.23 2.16 -9.92
C TYR A 175 -40.40 3.11 -8.74
N SER A 176 -39.31 3.79 -8.41
CA SER A 176 -39.29 4.87 -7.43
C SER A 176 -38.37 5.97 -7.92
N TYR A 177 -38.61 7.16 -7.39
CA TYR A 177 -38.03 8.38 -7.92
C TYR A 177 -37.57 9.30 -6.80
N LEU A 178 -36.49 10.03 -7.07
CA LEU A 178 -36.11 11.19 -6.26
C LEU A 178 -36.29 12.48 -7.06
N ASN A 179 -36.80 13.51 -6.40
CA ASN A 179 -36.70 14.88 -6.85
C ASN A 179 -35.47 15.52 -6.22
N LEU A 180 -34.44 15.76 -7.02
CA LEU A 180 -33.19 16.40 -6.60
C LEU A 180 -33.06 17.73 -7.33
N ASN A 181 -33.14 18.83 -6.58
CA ASN A 181 -33.07 20.20 -7.11
C ASN A 181 -34.06 20.47 -8.26
N GLY A 182 -35.29 19.96 -8.16
CA GLY A 182 -36.36 20.18 -9.14
C GLY A 182 -36.30 19.21 -10.33
N GLN A 183 -35.32 18.31 -10.38
CA GLN A 183 -35.21 17.29 -11.42
C GLN A 183 -35.55 15.91 -10.87
N ILE A 184 -36.30 15.15 -11.66
CA ILE A 184 -36.72 13.79 -11.30
C ILE A 184 -35.67 12.79 -11.77
N TYR A 185 -35.34 11.83 -10.92
CA TYR A 185 -34.41 10.74 -11.20
C TYR A 185 -35.04 9.41 -10.82
N THR A 186 -35.03 8.43 -11.72
CA THR A 186 -35.49 7.06 -11.45
C THR A 186 -34.35 6.19 -10.92
N PHE A 187 -34.61 5.43 -9.85
CA PHE A 187 -33.66 4.42 -9.37
C PHE A 187 -33.48 3.27 -10.37
N LYS A 188 -32.23 2.97 -10.72
CA LYS A 188 -31.86 1.85 -11.59
C LYS A 188 -31.20 0.71 -10.82
N LYS A 189 -30.26 1.03 -9.92
CA LYS A 189 -29.50 0.05 -9.13
C LYS A 189 -29.08 0.64 -7.80
N LEU A 190 -29.14 -0.17 -6.76
CA LEU A 190 -28.75 0.19 -5.41
C LEU A 190 -27.74 -0.82 -4.88
N THR A 191 -26.70 -0.35 -4.22
CA THR A 191 -25.69 -1.19 -3.56
C THR A 191 -25.50 -0.69 -2.14
N TRP A 192 -25.85 -1.52 -1.15
CA TRP A 192 -25.56 -1.22 0.25
C TRP A 192 -24.05 -1.34 0.49
N LEU A 193 -23.42 -0.26 0.96
CA LEU A 193 -21.98 -0.16 1.21
C LEU A 193 -21.67 -0.60 2.65
N ASN A 194 -21.73 -1.90 2.89
CA ASN A 194 -21.71 -2.52 4.22
C ASN A 194 -20.38 -3.21 4.59
N ASP A 195 -19.30 -2.92 3.87
CA ASP A 195 -17.96 -3.42 4.20
C ASP A 195 -16.92 -2.31 4.41
N LEU A 196 -15.83 -2.66 5.09
CA LEU A 196 -14.74 -1.74 5.45
C LEU A 196 -14.09 -1.03 4.26
N LEU A 197 -14.07 -1.64 3.08
CA LEU A 197 -13.36 -1.13 1.91
C LEU A 197 -14.20 -0.18 1.06
N ASN A 198 -15.53 -0.40 1.02
CA ASN A 198 -16.46 0.36 0.19
C ASN A 198 -17.27 1.40 0.98
N ASN A 199 -17.44 1.20 2.29
CA ASN A 199 -18.18 2.16 3.10
C ASN A 199 -17.46 3.53 3.12
N PRO A 200 -18.14 4.64 2.75
CA PRO A 200 -17.50 5.94 2.58
C PRO A 200 -16.82 6.51 3.83
N VAL A 201 -17.21 6.05 5.02
CA VAL A 201 -16.62 6.47 6.29
C VAL A 201 -15.48 5.50 6.61
N TYR A 202 -15.78 4.21 6.79
CA TYR A 202 -14.79 3.22 7.26
C TYR A 202 -13.59 3.02 6.33
N LYS A 203 -13.76 3.21 5.01
CA LYS A 203 -12.66 3.07 4.05
C LYS A 203 -11.48 4.00 4.34
N ASP A 204 -11.72 5.13 5.02
CA ASP A 204 -10.67 6.07 5.37
C ASP A 204 -9.64 5.45 6.33
N ILE A 205 -10.05 4.49 7.17
CA ILE A 205 -9.14 3.70 8.02
C ILE A 205 -8.11 2.99 7.13
N PHE A 206 -8.60 2.24 6.14
CA PHE A 206 -7.76 1.46 5.25
C PHE A 206 -6.89 2.35 4.35
N ILE A 207 -7.46 3.42 3.77
CA ILE A 207 -6.72 4.37 2.92
C ILE A 207 -5.55 4.99 3.69
N GLN A 208 -5.78 5.42 4.94
CA GLN A 208 -4.72 6.01 5.76
C GLN A 208 -3.66 4.97 6.13
N TYR A 209 -4.08 3.77 6.49
CA TYR A 209 -3.16 2.69 6.83
C TYR A 209 -2.28 2.29 5.62
N ALA A 210 -2.89 2.03 4.46
CA ALA A 210 -2.21 1.66 3.22
C ALA A 210 -1.23 2.74 2.73
N ARG A 211 -1.46 4.01 3.10
CA ARG A 211 -0.54 5.12 2.82
C ARG A 211 0.69 5.14 3.73
N ILE A 212 0.53 4.77 5.00
CA ILE A 212 1.56 4.90 6.04
C ILE A 212 2.43 3.63 6.11
N ILE A 213 1.82 2.44 6.06
CA ILE A 213 2.51 1.17 6.33
C ILE A 213 3.72 0.90 5.40
N PRO A 214 3.68 1.18 4.08
CA PRO A 214 4.81 0.89 3.21
C PRO A 214 6.03 1.78 3.53
N ARG A 215 5.77 3.03 3.93
CA ARG A 215 6.82 3.99 4.29
C ARG A 215 7.46 3.64 5.65
N ILE A 216 6.65 3.22 6.61
CA ILE A 216 7.13 2.67 7.88
C ILE A 216 8.03 1.45 7.63
N ASN A 217 7.57 0.50 6.81
CA ASN A 217 8.35 -0.70 6.49
C ASN A 217 9.66 -0.36 5.78
N LEU A 218 9.65 0.61 4.85
CA LEU A 218 10.86 1.09 4.19
C LEU A 218 11.85 1.74 5.16
N ALA A 219 11.38 2.63 6.05
CA ALA A 219 12.21 3.28 7.05
C ALA A 219 12.83 2.24 8.01
N ARG A 220 12.02 1.27 8.46
CA ARG A 220 12.48 0.16 9.29
C ARG A 220 13.55 -0.67 8.59
N ASN A 221 13.33 -1.04 7.32
CA ASN A 221 14.28 -1.84 6.56
C ASN A 221 15.61 -1.09 6.31
N LYS A 222 15.55 0.23 6.13
CA LYS A 222 16.76 1.07 6.03
C LYS A 222 17.57 1.02 7.33
N ILE A 223 16.93 1.13 8.48
CA ILE A 223 17.59 1.01 9.79
C ILE A 223 18.23 -0.37 9.94
N LYS A 224 17.51 -1.45 9.60
CA LYS A 224 18.05 -2.82 9.62
C LYS A 224 19.30 -2.95 8.75
N GLN A 225 19.26 -2.43 7.52
CA GLN A 225 20.39 -2.51 6.60
C GLN A 225 21.59 -1.70 7.11
N GLU A 226 21.37 -0.53 7.68
CA GLU A 226 22.43 0.28 8.28
C GLU A 226 23.04 -0.42 9.50
N ASN A 227 22.25 -1.10 10.32
CA ASN A 227 22.75 -1.92 11.41
C ASN A 227 23.61 -3.08 10.88
N ILE A 228 23.16 -3.80 9.85
CA ILE A 228 23.95 -4.85 9.20
C ILE A 228 25.29 -4.32 8.68
N ASN A 229 25.32 -3.12 8.09
CA ASN A 229 26.56 -2.51 7.62
C ASN A 229 27.50 -2.16 8.77
N LEU A 230 26.99 -1.52 9.84
CA LEU A 230 27.78 -1.22 11.04
C LEU A 230 28.35 -2.48 11.69
N MET A 231 27.59 -3.57 11.67
CA MET A 231 28.03 -4.88 12.17
C MET A 231 29.18 -5.46 11.34
N SER A 232 29.09 -5.37 10.02
CA SER A 232 30.18 -5.76 9.13
C SER A 232 31.43 -4.92 9.41
N GLU A 233 31.29 -3.62 9.65
CA GLU A 233 32.42 -2.74 9.99
C GLU A 233 33.05 -3.13 11.34
N ILE A 234 32.25 -3.39 12.38
CA ILE A 234 32.75 -3.88 13.68
C ILE A 234 33.52 -5.18 13.50
N ARG A 235 32.98 -6.12 12.71
CA ARG A 235 33.66 -7.38 12.43
C ARG A 235 35.02 -7.17 11.75
N THR A 236 35.09 -6.31 10.73
CA THR A 236 36.37 -5.99 10.06
C THR A 236 37.38 -5.37 11.03
N LEU A 237 36.94 -4.47 11.91
CA LEU A 237 37.79 -3.86 12.92
C LEU A 237 38.28 -4.89 13.95
N ALA A 238 37.41 -5.79 14.41
CA ALA A 238 37.75 -6.87 15.33
C ALA A 238 38.77 -7.85 14.71
N THR A 239 38.57 -8.24 13.46
CA THR A 239 39.55 -9.07 12.71
C THR A 239 40.89 -8.34 12.55
N THR A 240 40.89 -7.02 12.33
CA THR A 240 42.13 -6.24 12.24
C THR A 240 42.91 -6.27 13.57
N ILE A 241 42.22 -6.24 14.72
CA ILE A 241 42.89 -6.41 16.03
C ILE A 241 43.49 -7.82 16.12
N TYR A 242 42.71 -8.84 15.78
CA TYR A 242 43.16 -10.24 15.82
C TYR A 242 44.41 -10.47 14.97
N ASP A 243 44.38 -10.04 13.70
CA ASP A 243 45.50 -10.17 12.77
C ASP A 243 46.73 -9.39 13.27
N ALA A 244 46.55 -8.19 13.82
CA ALA A 244 47.65 -7.40 14.38
C ALA A 244 48.27 -8.07 15.62
N THR A 245 47.46 -8.70 16.48
CA THR A 245 47.96 -9.46 17.63
C THR A 245 48.69 -10.73 17.22
N ASP A 246 48.20 -11.44 16.19
CA ASP A 246 48.84 -12.64 15.65
C ASP A 246 50.17 -12.33 14.95
N GLU A 247 50.21 -11.31 14.08
CA GLU A 247 51.43 -10.85 13.39
C GLU A 247 52.50 -10.39 14.39
N THR A 248 52.11 -9.69 15.46
CA THR A 248 53.01 -9.29 16.54
C THR A 248 53.57 -10.49 17.27
N THR A 249 52.74 -11.50 17.54
CA THR A 249 53.16 -12.75 18.20
C THR A 249 54.17 -13.50 17.33
N GLY A 250 53.89 -13.65 16.03
CA GLY A 250 54.80 -14.26 15.07
C GLY A 250 56.14 -13.51 14.95
N SER A 251 56.07 -12.18 14.84
CA SER A 251 57.27 -11.32 14.76
C SER A 251 58.15 -11.42 16.01
N LEU A 252 57.56 -11.58 17.19
CA LEU A 252 58.30 -11.80 18.43
C LEU A 252 58.97 -13.18 18.44
N VAL A 253 58.29 -14.24 18.01
CA VAL A 253 58.89 -15.59 17.90
C VAL A 253 60.11 -15.60 16.96
N ASP A 254 60.01 -14.89 15.83
CA ASP A 254 61.11 -14.74 14.87
C ASP A 254 62.28 -13.94 15.46
N LEU A 255 62.01 -12.87 16.22
CA LEU A 255 63.02 -12.05 16.89
C LEU A 255 63.85 -12.87 17.90
N TYR A 256 63.24 -13.88 18.51
CA TYR A 256 63.91 -14.79 19.46
C TYR A 256 64.51 -16.04 18.78
N ASN A 257 64.67 -16.05 17.45
CA ASN A 257 65.29 -17.16 16.69
C ASN A 257 64.69 -18.53 17.03
N GLY A 258 63.37 -18.62 17.28
CA GLY A 258 62.69 -19.85 17.68
C GLY A 258 62.87 -20.27 19.15
N SER A 259 63.54 -19.46 19.96
CA SER A 259 63.46 -19.57 21.43
C SER A 259 62.14 -18.95 21.91
N PRO A 260 61.47 -19.52 22.93
CA PRO A 260 60.23 -18.96 23.44
C PRO A 260 60.48 -17.52 23.93
N PRO A 261 59.64 -16.53 23.54
CA PRO A 261 59.73 -15.19 24.09
C PRO A 261 59.56 -15.25 25.62
N PRO A 262 60.01 -14.23 26.37
CA PRO A 262 59.76 -14.14 27.80
C PRO A 262 58.28 -14.40 28.09
N VAL A 263 58.00 -15.35 29.00
CA VAL A 263 56.65 -15.82 29.33
C VAL A 263 55.69 -14.65 29.59
N GLN A 264 56.18 -13.59 30.22
CA GLN A 264 55.42 -12.38 30.55
C GLN A 264 54.92 -11.60 29.31
N ILE A 265 55.67 -11.59 28.21
CA ILE A 265 55.26 -10.89 26.96
C ILE A 265 54.20 -11.73 26.23
N VAL A 266 54.39 -13.05 26.18
CA VAL A 266 53.41 -13.98 25.60
C VAL A 266 52.14 -14.00 26.43
N GLU A 267 52.23 -14.03 27.76
CA GLU A 267 51.10 -13.89 28.67
C GLU A 267 50.40 -12.55 28.50
N TYR A 268 51.13 -11.44 28.30
CA TYR A 268 50.52 -10.13 28.09
C TYR A 268 49.76 -10.04 26.75
N ILE A 269 50.33 -10.53 25.64
CA ILE A 269 49.66 -10.54 24.33
C ILE A 269 48.50 -11.53 24.31
N ASN A 270 48.68 -12.72 24.89
CA ASN A 270 47.59 -13.67 25.07
C ASN A 270 46.51 -13.11 26.00
N THR A 271 46.87 -12.35 27.02
CA THR A 271 45.91 -11.64 27.88
C THR A 271 45.14 -10.66 27.01
N ILE A 272 45.78 -9.77 26.23
CA ILE A 272 45.08 -8.85 25.33
C ILE A 272 44.10 -9.58 24.39
N SER A 273 44.53 -10.68 23.76
CA SER A 273 43.69 -11.43 22.82
C SER A 273 42.54 -12.21 23.50
N THR A 274 42.77 -12.77 24.70
CA THR A 274 41.76 -13.54 25.45
C THR A 274 40.86 -12.65 26.29
N SER A 275 41.37 -11.53 26.79
CA SER A 275 40.62 -10.57 27.60
C SER A 275 39.74 -9.67 26.76
N ILE A 276 40.06 -9.40 25.48
CA ILE A 276 39.16 -8.64 24.57
C ILE A 276 38.02 -9.50 24.01
N ASN A 277 38.09 -10.83 24.21
CA ASN A 277 37.08 -11.79 23.76
C ASN A 277 36.63 -11.57 22.30
N ILE A 278 37.60 -11.34 21.43
CA ILE A 278 37.40 -10.97 20.02
C ILE A 278 36.54 -12.01 19.29
N GLU A 279 36.70 -13.30 19.65
CA GLU A 279 35.89 -14.39 19.14
C GLU A 279 34.41 -14.19 19.47
N ASN A 280 34.05 -13.79 20.70
CA ASN A 280 32.67 -13.48 21.04
C ASN A 280 32.12 -12.28 20.26
N ILE A 281 32.92 -11.24 20.00
CA ILE A 281 32.51 -10.09 19.18
C ILE A 281 32.24 -10.55 17.74
N ILE A 282 33.10 -11.39 17.18
CA ILE A 282 32.94 -11.96 15.83
C ILE A 282 31.72 -12.88 15.77
N ASP A 283 31.47 -13.70 16.79
CA ASP A 283 30.33 -14.60 16.86
C ASP A 283 29.01 -13.85 17.00
N HIS A 284 28.94 -12.84 17.87
CA HIS A 284 27.77 -11.97 18.00
C HIS A 284 27.50 -11.17 16.73
N THR A 285 28.56 -10.76 16.01
CA THR A 285 28.39 -10.07 14.73
C THR A 285 27.97 -10.98 13.59
N THR A 286 28.33 -12.26 13.66
CA THR A 286 27.95 -13.27 12.66
C THR A 286 26.51 -13.76 12.87
N ASN A 287 26.08 -13.92 14.12
CA ASN A 287 24.79 -14.52 14.47
C ASN A 287 23.73 -13.48 14.91
N TYR A 288 23.88 -12.23 14.49
CA TYR A 288 23.01 -11.14 14.92
C TYR A 288 21.52 -11.45 14.70
N THR A 289 20.76 -11.48 15.79
CA THR A 289 19.30 -11.43 15.78
C THR A 289 18.85 -10.17 16.53
N ILE A 290 17.85 -9.48 15.99
CA ILE A 290 17.45 -8.11 16.40
C ILE A 290 16.89 -8.04 17.85
N ASN A 291 16.80 -9.16 18.57
CA ASN A 291 15.92 -9.28 19.74
C ASN A 291 16.59 -9.36 21.11
N ASP A 292 17.89 -9.20 21.25
CA ASP A 292 18.51 -9.30 22.58
C ASP A 292 19.16 -8.00 23.04
N GLY A 293 18.97 -7.67 24.31
CA GLY A 293 19.74 -6.64 25.02
C GLY A 293 21.24 -7.00 25.14
N SER A 294 21.77 -7.85 24.26
CA SER A 294 23.16 -8.31 24.26
C SER A 294 24.14 -7.18 23.98
N TRP A 295 23.71 -6.09 23.33
CA TRP A 295 24.58 -4.93 23.06
C TRP A 295 24.97 -4.18 24.32
N ASP A 296 24.10 -4.12 25.33
CA ASP A 296 24.45 -3.48 26.61
C ASP A 296 25.59 -4.27 27.28
N ASN A 297 25.52 -5.61 27.23
CA ASN A 297 26.57 -6.48 27.72
C ASN A 297 27.87 -6.35 26.91
N ILE A 298 27.81 -6.30 25.57
CA ILE A 298 28.98 -6.13 24.72
C ILE A 298 29.63 -4.75 24.93
N ILE A 299 28.84 -3.68 25.02
CA ILE A 299 29.34 -2.32 25.27
C ILE A 299 29.97 -2.23 26.66
N GLN A 300 29.36 -2.88 27.67
CA GLN A 300 29.91 -2.92 29.02
C GLN A 300 31.21 -3.73 29.07
N GLN A 301 31.25 -4.92 28.46
CA GLN A 301 32.47 -5.75 28.35
C GLN A 301 33.61 -4.97 27.69
N LEU A 302 33.34 -4.35 26.53
CA LEU A 302 34.31 -3.50 25.84
C LEU A 302 34.78 -2.31 26.68
N THR A 303 33.91 -1.76 27.53
CA THR A 303 34.26 -0.64 28.41
C THR A 303 35.13 -1.10 29.58
N ASP A 304 34.78 -2.22 30.22
CA ASP A 304 35.53 -2.81 31.32
C ASP A 304 36.95 -3.23 30.86
N GLU A 305 37.05 -3.80 29.66
CA GLU A 305 38.34 -4.18 29.04
C GLU A 305 39.19 -2.96 28.66
N PHE A 306 38.57 -1.89 28.18
CA PHE A 306 39.25 -0.63 27.88
C PHE A 306 39.83 0.00 29.16
N ASP A 307 39.04 0.01 30.23
CA ASP A 307 39.47 0.51 31.54
C ASP A 307 40.61 -0.35 32.12
N LEU A 308 40.60 -1.66 31.88
CA LEU A 308 41.70 -2.57 32.27
C LEU A 308 42.99 -2.29 31.49
N LEU A 309 42.91 -2.09 30.18
CA LEU A 309 44.07 -1.79 29.32
C LEU A 309 44.71 -0.42 29.63
N THR A 310 43.90 0.55 30.06
CA THR A 310 44.37 1.91 30.37
C THR A 310 44.82 2.10 31.81
N SER A 311 44.41 1.22 32.73
CA SER A 311 44.73 1.30 34.17
C SER A 311 46.01 0.56 34.58
N GLN A 312 46.63 -0.24 33.70
CA GLN A 312 47.92 -0.88 33.95
C GLN A 312 49.03 0.19 34.00
N PRO A 313 49.65 0.47 35.16
CA PRO A 313 50.67 1.50 35.27
C PRO A 313 51.93 1.10 34.51
N VAL A 314 52.42 1.99 33.65
CA VAL A 314 53.79 1.92 33.12
C VAL A 314 54.72 2.24 34.29
N THR A 315 55.20 1.22 34.99
CA THR A 315 56.31 1.41 35.92
C THR A 315 57.58 1.61 35.08
N GLU A 316 57.88 2.86 34.76
CA GLU A 316 59.25 3.26 34.43
C GLU A 316 60.09 3.06 35.68
N ASP A 317 60.88 1.99 35.70
CA ASP A 317 61.83 1.71 36.76
C ASP A 317 63.02 2.68 36.62
N THR A 318 62.84 3.93 37.05
CA THR A 318 63.95 4.87 37.22
C THR A 318 64.71 4.49 38.48
N SER A 319 65.68 3.60 38.34
CA SER A 319 66.65 3.27 39.38
C SER A 319 67.59 4.47 39.63
N ASP A 320 67.20 5.37 40.52
CA ASP A 320 68.11 6.36 41.09
C ASP A 320 68.95 5.72 42.19
N ASN A 321 70.17 5.39 41.82
CA ASN A 321 71.24 4.89 42.66
C ASN A 321 71.88 6.08 43.40
N ASN A 322 71.64 6.25 44.71
CA ASN A 322 72.55 6.98 45.61
C ASN A 322 72.33 6.61 47.08
N GLY A 323 73.41 6.16 47.73
CA GLY A 323 73.37 5.39 48.97
C GLY A 323 73.48 6.16 50.29
N SER A 324 73.48 5.40 51.39
CA SER A 324 74.43 5.56 52.51
C SER A 324 74.28 4.42 53.54
N SER A 325 75.33 3.59 53.63
CA SER A 325 75.95 2.99 54.82
C SER A 325 75.14 2.75 56.11
N SER A 326 75.08 1.50 56.58
CA SER A 326 75.86 1.08 57.78
C SER A 326 75.91 -0.45 57.98
N TYR A 327 77.06 -0.89 58.48
CA TYR A 327 77.55 -2.27 58.71
C TYR A 327 76.74 -3.14 59.70
N THR A 328 76.67 -4.46 59.47
CA THR A 328 77.38 -5.51 60.26
C THR A 328 77.20 -6.93 59.65
N PRO A 329 78.12 -7.88 59.90
CA PRO A 329 78.34 -9.06 59.04
C PRO A 329 77.91 -10.40 59.66
N SER A 330 77.47 -11.37 58.84
CA SER A 330 77.62 -12.81 59.14
C SER A 330 77.33 -13.73 57.93
N SER A 331 78.41 -14.25 57.34
CA SER A 331 78.61 -15.62 56.83
C SER A 331 77.65 -16.27 55.79
N ASN A 332 78.18 -16.35 54.56
CA ASN A 332 78.27 -17.52 53.65
C ASN A 332 77.01 -18.34 53.31
N THR A 333 76.58 -18.31 52.05
CA THR A 333 76.93 -19.35 51.05
C THR A 333 76.48 -19.02 49.61
N THR A 334 77.45 -19.15 48.69
CA THR A 334 77.35 -19.48 47.24
C THR A 334 76.46 -18.66 46.30
N THR A 335 77.17 -17.84 45.53
CA THR A 335 76.94 -17.33 44.17
C THR A 335 76.35 -18.35 43.19
N SER A 336 75.21 -17.98 42.59
CA SER A 336 74.94 -18.19 41.16
C SER A 336 74.54 -16.84 40.58
N ASP A 337 75.36 -16.28 39.70
CA ASP A 337 75.04 -15.08 38.94
C ASP A 337 73.86 -15.39 38.00
N GLY A 338 72.66 -15.06 38.47
CA GLY A 338 71.50 -14.84 37.62
C GLY A 338 71.40 -13.34 37.37
N GLU A 339 71.87 -12.90 36.21
CA GLU A 339 71.49 -11.59 35.68
C GLU A 339 69.96 -11.56 35.58
N SER A 340 69.31 -10.89 36.53
CA SER A 340 67.94 -10.42 36.37
C SER A 340 67.94 -9.36 35.27
N SER A 341 67.85 -9.81 34.02
CA SER A 341 67.38 -8.99 32.92
C SER A 341 65.91 -8.65 33.23
N SER A 342 65.69 -7.51 33.86
CA SER A 342 64.37 -6.89 33.95
C SER A 342 63.85 -6.75 32.52
N SER A 343 62.86 -7.58 32.20
CA SER A 343 62.11 -7.64 30.96
C SER A 343 61.32 -6.35 30.79
N SER A 344 62.01 -5.27 30.41
CA SER A 344 61.36 -4.10 29.84
C SER A 344 60.60 -4.60 28.61
N ILE A 345 59.27 -4.60 28.70
CA ILE A 345 58.37 -4.81 27.56
C ILE A 345 58.93 -3.94 26.43
N SER A 346 59.24 -4.54 25.27
CA SER A 346 59.90 -3.83 24.17
C SER A 346 59.17 -2.51 23.91
N PRO A 347 59.86 -1.35 23.85
CA PRO A 347 59.26 -0.04 23.61
C PRO A 347 58.28 -0.03 22.43
N ILE A 348 58.54 -0.88 21.43
CA ILE A 348 57.72 -1.09 20.23
C ILE A 348 56.28 -1.51 20.57
N ILE A 349 56.08 -2.36 21.58
CA ILE A 349 54.74 -2.83 21.98
C ILE A 349 53.93 -1.67 22.60
N GLN A 350 54.59 -0.86 23.45
CA GLN A 350 53.94 0.24 24.16
C GLN A 350 53.72 1.48 23.28
N THR A 351 54.64 1.82 22.38
CA THR A 351 54.54 3.06 21.59
C THR A 351 53.70 2.91 20.31
N ASP A 352 53.66 1.72 19.70
CA ASP A 352 53.13 1.58 18.34
C ASP A 352 51.88 0.70 18.22
N ILE A 353 51.73 -0.32 19.07
CA ILE A 353 50.65 -1.31 18.97
C ILE A 353 49.48 -0.95 19.86
N ILE A 354 49.73 -0.65 21.14
CA ILE A 354 48.68 -0.30 22.11
C ILE A 354 47.84 0.90 21.64
N PRO A 355 48.42 2.02 21.17
CA PRO A 355 47.61 3.15 20.68
C PRO A 355 46.75 2.81 19.46
N LYS A 356 47.21 1.90 18.58
CA LYS A 356 46.42 1.46 17.42
C LYS A 356 45.23 0.61 17.87
N ILE A 357 45.44 -0.32 18.80
CA ILE A 357 44.38 -1.15 19.37
C ILE A 357 43.33 -0.26 20.08
N ILE A 358 43.76 0.69 20.90
CA ILE A 358 42.88 1.66 21.59
C ILE A 358 42.01 2.43 20.58
N ASN A 359 42.60 2.97 19.51
CA ASN A 359 41.84 3.68 18.48
C ASN A 359 40.82 2.79 17.76
N ILE A 360 41.14 1.51 17.53
CA ILE A 360 40.20 0.57 16.92
C ILE A 360 39.07 0.23 17.90
N LEU A 361 39.38 0.03 19.18
CA LEU A 361 38.38 -0.22 20.23
C LEU A 361 37.41 0.96 20.39
N ASP A 362 37.90 2.20 20.40
CA ASP A 362 37.06 3.41 20.42
C ASP A 362 36.11 3.44 19.21
N SER A 363 36.63 3.11 18.03
CA SER A 363 35.86 3.03 16.78
C SER A 363 34.79 1.93 16.82
N ILE A 364 35.06 0.81 17.49
CA ILE A 364 34.07 -0.26 17.74
C ILE A 364 33.01 0.23 18.71
N LYS A 365 33.40 0.85 19.83
CA LYS A 365 32.49 1.38 20.86
C LYS A 365 31.52 2.41 20.29
N ASP A 366 32.01 3.35 19.49
CA ASP A 366 31.18 4.35 18.81
C ASP A 366 30.15 3.73 17.85
N LYS A 367 30.54 2.67 17.12
CA LYS A 367 29.62 1.97 16.21
C LYS A 367 28.60 1.14 16.97
N ALA A 368 29.01 0.45 18.04
CA ALA A 368 28.12 -0.31 18.91
C ALA A 368 27.04 0.59 19.53
N LYS A 369 27.43 1.78 20.01
CA LYS A 369 26.47 2.79 20.49
C LYS A 369 25.47 3.23 19.42
N LYS A 370 25.93 3.47 18.18
CA LYS A 370 25.04 3.79 17.05
C LYS A 370 24.05 2.66 16.74
N ILE A 371 24.49 1.40 16.82
CA ILE A 371 23.61 0.23 16.65
C ILE A 371 22.55 0.21 17.75
N GLN A 372 22.92 0.46 19.01
CA GLN A 372 22.00 0.51 20.14
C GLN A 372 20.93 1.61 19.97
N GLU A 373 21.34 2.82 19.60
CA GLU A 373 20.43 3.94 19.30
C GLU A 373 19.45 3.59 18.18
N LYS A 374 19.95 2.98 17.11
CA LYS A 374 19.14 2.55 15.95
C LYS A 374 18.22 1.36 16.27
N ALA A 375 18.65 0.42 17.09
CA ALA A 375 17.81 -0.69 17.55
C ALA A 375 16.64 -0.17 18.40
N SER A 376 16.87 0.85 19.22
CA SER A 376 15.80 1.56 19.94
C SER A 376 14.81 2.20 18.97
N ASP A 377 15.28 2.84 17.90
CA ASP A 377 14.41 3.39 16.86
C ASP A 377 13.65 2.30 16.07
N GLU A 378 14.29 1.18 15.74
CA GLU A 378 13.61 0.05 15.10
C GLU A 378 12.53 -0.56 16.00
N LYS A 379 12.80 -0.65 17.31
CA LYS A 379 11.83 -1.10 18.30
C LYS A 379 10.61 -0.19 18.32
N LYS A 380 10.79 1.14 18.26
CA LYS A 380 9.66 2.08 18.12
C LYS A 380 8.80 1.72 16.91
N PHE A 381 9.40 1.41 15.76
CA PHE A 381 8.63 0.98 14.57
C PHE A 381 7.84 -0.31 14.79
N THR A 382 8.40 -1.26 15.53
CA THR A 382 7.74 -2.54 15.84
C THR A 382 6.60 -2.34 16.85
N ASP A 383 6.78 -1.46 17.82
CA ASP A 383 5.83 -1.26 18.91
C ASP A 383 4.58 -0.45 18.49
N ILE A 384 4.66 0.37 17.42
CA ILE A 384 3.53 1.20 16.92
C ILE A 384 2.24 0.38 16.77
N PHE A 385 2.34 -0.85 16.26
CA PHE A 385 1.20 -1.69 15.91
C PHE A 385 1.01 -2.89 16.84
N ASN A 386 1.93 -3.09 17.80
CA ASN A 386 1.87 -4.20 18.75
C ASN A 386 1.37 -3.79 20.14
N GLN A 387 1.51 -2.52 20.52
CA GLN A 387 1.16 -2.03 21.85
C GLN A 387 0.48 -0.67 21.79
N LYS A 388 -0.52 -0.47 22.65
CA LYS A 388 -1.27 0.78 22.73
C LYS A 388 -0.44 1.84 23.45
N ASN A 389 0.34 2.59 22.67
CA ASN A 389 1.14 3.69 23.19
C ASN A 389 0.30 4.96 23.39
N SER A 390 0.10 5.36 24.65
CA SER A 390 -0.53 6.63 25.01
C SER A 390 0.43 7.82 24.84
N ASN A 391 1.74 7.59 24.89
CA ASN A 391 2.76 8.60 24.70
C ASN A 391 3.13 8.75 23.21
N THR A 392 2.78 9.87 22.59
CA THR A 392 3.13 10.16 21.19
C THR A 392 4.64 10.34 20.96
N ASP A 393 5.43 10.52 22.02
CA ASP A 393 6.89 10.57 21.91
C ASP A 393 7.51 9.20 21.65
N ALA A 394 6.75 8.11 21.83
CA ALA A 394 7.15 6.77 21.45
C ALA A 394 7.08 6.55 19.92
N TYR A 395 6.42 7.44 19.17
CA TYR A 395 6.36 7.33 17.71
C TYR A 395 7.65 7.80 17.04
N PRO A 396 8.09 7.14 15.96
CA PRO A 396 9.19 7.65 15.14
C PRO A 396 8.92 9.09 14.69
N SER A 397 9.92 9.95 14.86
CA SER A 397 9.79 11.40 14.65
C SER A 397 9.28 11.75 13.26
N GLU A 398 9.71 11.03 12.22
CA GLU A 398 9.28 11.19 10.83
C GLU A 398 7.76 10.96 10.64
N PHE A 399 7.17 10.03 11.39
CA PHE A 399 5.77 9.62 11.24
C PHE A 399 4.85 10.15 12.35
N LYS A 400 5.39 10.87 13.33
CA LYS A 400 4.67 11.31 14.54
C LYS A 400 3.34 12.00 14.23
N ASN A 401 3.32 12.91 13.27
CA ASN A 401 2.10 13.65 12.89
C ASN A 401 1.09 12.76 12.15
N GLU A 402 1.56 11.89 11.25
CA GLU A 402 0.70 10.98 10.49
C GLU A 402 0.04 9.96 11.42
N LEU A 403 0.82 9.35 12.31
CA LEU A 403 0.32 8.42 13.32
C LEU A 403 -0.60 9.10 14.33
N ARG A 404 -0.25 10.31 14.81
CA ARG A 404 -1.14 11.09 15.68
C ARG A 404 -2.48 11.38 15.01
N ASN A 405 -2.48 11.73 13.73
CA ASN A 405 -3.72 11.97 12.99
C ASN A 405 -4.50 10.65 12.79
N PHE A 406 -3.82 9.57 12.43
CA PHE A 406 -4.45 8.28 12.24
C PHE A 406 -5.11 7.76 13.53
N PHE A 407 -4.36 7.69 14.64
CA PHE A 407 -4.89 7.23 15.92
C PHE A 407 -5.86 8.23 16.58
N GLY A 408 -5.53 9.52 16.56
CA GLY A 408 -6.26 10.55 17.31
C GLY A 408 -7.47 11.13 16.57
N VAL A 409 -7.46 11.13 15.24
CA VAL A 409 -8.53 11.73 14.41
C VAL A 409 -9.29 10.66 13.64
N THR A 410 -8.60 9.83 12.85
CA THR A 410 -9.25 8.82 12.01
C THR A 410 -9.91 7.76 12.89
N LEU A 411 -9.14 6.97 13.65
CA LEU A 411 -9.67 5.85 14.41
C LEU A 411 -10.70 6.26 15.48
N ARG A 412 -10.56 7.44 16.08
CA ARG A 412 -11.46 7.94 17.13
C ARG A 412 -12.93 7.99 16.69
N GLN A 413 -13.20 8.23 15.40
CA GLN A 413 -14.56 8.36 14.87
C GLN A 413 -15.33 7.03 14.84
N TYR A 414 -14.64 5.90 15.00
CA TYR A 414 -15.19 4.54 14.91
C TYR A 414 -15.27 3.83 16.26
N LYS A 415 -14.91 4.54 17.33
CA LYS A 415 -14.97 4.04 18.70
C LYS A 415 -16.26 4.46 19.38
N ARG A 416 -16.67 3.66 20.36
CA ARG A 416 -17.75 4.03 21.27
C ARG A 416 -17.45 5.39 21.94
N PRO A 417 -18.48 6.26 22.16
CA PRO A 417 -19.88 6.10 21.76
C PRO A 417 -20.21 6.69 20.38
N ILE A 418 -19.25 7.25 19.66
CA ILE A 418 -19.48 8.09 18.47
C ILE A 418 -20.18 7.30 17.37
N ARG A 419 -19.62 6.13 17.04
CA ARG A 419 -20.12 5.23 16.01
C ARG A 419 -19.86 3.79 16.42
N ILE A 420 -20.85 2.94 16.23
CA ILE A 420 -20.82 1.54 16.66
C ILE A 420 -21.29 0.67 15.48
N SER A 421 -20.41 -0.18 14.99
CA SER A 421 -20.73 -1.24 14.03
C SER A 421 -21.70 -2.26 14.65
N SER A 422 -22.61 -2.82 13.85
CA SER A 422 -23.45 -3.93 14.29
C SER A 422 -22.71 -5.27 14.27
N ASN A 423 -21.50 -5.31 13.73
CA ASN A 423 -20.60 -6.45 13.87
C ASN A 423 -19.82 -6.32 15.19
N PRO A 424 -20.13 -7.14 16.22
CA PRO A 424 -19.53 -7.02 17.55
C PRO A 424 -18.04 -7.36 17.55
N GLU A 425 -17.61 -8.33 16.74
CA GLU A 425 -16.21 -8.74 16.61
C GLU A 425 -15.37 -7.60 16.05
N LEU A 426 -15.81 -7.03 14.92
CA LEU A 426 -15.15 -5.86 14.33
C LEU A 426 -15.16 -4.67 15.31
N GLN A 427 -16.27 -4.43 16.02
CA GLN A 427 -16.35 -3.32 16.96
C GLN A 427 -15.39 -3.49 18.15
N THR A 428 -15.17 -4.73 18.61
CA THR A 428 -14.19 -5.05 19.65
C THR A 428 -12.79 -4.66 19.21
N LEU A 429 -12.42 -5.02 17.97
CA LEU A 429 -11.14 -4.62 17.37
C LEU A 429 -11.03 -3.10 17.18
N LEU A 430 -12.11 -2.42 16.77
CA LEU A 430 -12.11 -0.96 16.59
C LEU A 430 -11.99 -0.20 17.91
N ASN A 431 -12.58 -0.70 19.00
CA ASN A 431 -12.45 -0.06 20.32
C ASN A 431 -11.00 -0.08 20.80
N GLN A 432 -10.26 -1.16 20.52
CA GLN A 432 -8.88 -1.37 20.96
C GLN A 432 -8.76 -1.19 22.48
N GLU A 433 -9.58 -1.93 23.23
CA GLU A 433 -9.68 -1.77 24.69
C GLU A 433 -8.38 -2.18 25.40
N ASP A 434 -7.76 -3.27 24.93
CA ASP A 434 -6.50 -3.83 25.38
C ASP A 434 -5.47 -3.98 24.23
N ASP A 435 -4.22 -4.33 24.58
CA ASP A 435 -3.12 -4.52 23.63
C ASP A 435 -3.33 -5.69 22.67
N THR A 436 -4.09 -6.73 23.08
CA THR A 436 -4.39 -7.89 22.23
C THR A 436 -5.32 -7.48 21.09
N ASN A 437 -6.41 -6.79 21.41
CA ASN A 437 -7.35 -6.26 20.44
C ASN A 437 -6.72 -5.17 19.57
N PHE A 438 -5.84 -4.34 20.15
CA PHE A 438 -5.04 -3.38 19.38
C PHE A 438 -4.18 -4.07 18.33
N LYS A 439 -3.41 -5.09 18.74
CA LYS A 439 -2.55 -5.87 17.83
C LYS A 439 -3.37 -6.59 16.75
N LYS A 440 -4.43 -7.31 17.14
CA LYS A 440 -5.33 -8.02 16.21
C LYS A 440 -5.98 -7.09 15.18
N PHE A 441 -6.30 -5.85 15.57
CA PHE A 441 -6.81 -4.86 14.62
C PHE A 441 -5.78 -4.50 13.54
N PHE A 442 -4.50 -4.38 13.89
CA PHE A 442 -3.45 -4.12 12.90
C PHE A 442 -3.10 -5.34 12.08
N GLU A 443 -3.12 -6.53 12.67
CA GLU A 443 -3.03 -7.80 11.93
C GLU A 443 -4.17 -7.90 10.90
N LEU A 444 -5.41 -7.50 11.24
CA LEU A 444 -6.51 -7.41 10.28
C LEU A 444 -6.20 -6.43 9.14
N LEU A 445 -5.71 -5.22 9.42
CA LEU A 445 -5.38 -4.25 8.38
C LEU A 445 -4.24 -4.71 7.47
N ASP A 446 -3.20 -5.32 8.03
CA ASP A 446 -2.12 -5.95 7.27
C ASP A 446 -2.67 -7.06 6.38
N ASN A 447 -3.49 -7.96 6.94
CA ASN A 447 -4.09 -9.05 6.20
C ASN A 447 -4.97 -8.54 5.05
N ILE A 448 -5.78 -7.50 5.27
CA ILE A 448 -6.55 -6.84 4.20
C ILE A 448 -5.62 -6.28 3.12
N TYR A 449 -4.56 -5.58 3.51
CA TYR A 449 -3.59 -5.01 2.58
C TYR A 449 -2.94 -6.11 1.70
N HIS A 450 -2.57 -7.24 2.30
CA HIS A 450 -2.03 -8.39 1.58
C HIS A 450 -3.07 -9.06 0.68
N SER A 451 -4.29 -9.29 1.18
CA SER A 451 -5.41 -9.89 0.43
C SER A 451 -5.80 -9.10 -0.82
N ILE A 452 -5.71 -7.78 -0.76
CA ILE A 452 -5.94 -6.92 -1.93
C ILE A 452 -4.86 -7.14 -3.01
N ASN A 453 -3.60 -7.33 -2.59
CA ASN A 453 -2.50 -7.56 -3.53
C ASN A 453 -2.51 -9.00 -4.10
N THR A 454 -3.01 -9.98 -3.35
CA THR A 454 -3.10 -11.39 -3.78
C THR A 454 -4.43 -11.75 -4.42
N ASN A 455 -5.39 -10.83 -4.44
CA ASN A 455 -6.77 -11.05 -4.86
C ASN A 455 -7.49 -12.19 -4.12
N ASN A 456 -7.22 -12.36 -2.82
CA ASN A 456 -7.81 -13.44 -2.03
C ASN A 456 -8.06 -13.02 -0.58
N PHE A 457 -9.33 -12.98 -0.16
CA PHE A 457 -9.73 -12.81 1.23
C PHE A 457 -10.07 -14.17 1.85
N ASN A 458 -9.42 -14.53 2.95
CA ASN A 458 -9.83 -15.72 3.72
C ASN A 458 -11.14 -15.45 4.48
N GLU A 459 -11.78 -16.52 4.98
CA GLU A 459 -13.07 -16.45 5.65
C GLU A 459 -13.04 -15.58 6.94
N ASP A 460 -11.96 -15.66 7.71
CA ASP A 460 -11.79 -14.88 8.94
C ASP A 460 -11.77 -13.36 8.66
N ILE A 461 -11.03 -12.94 7.64
CA ILE A 461 -10.98 -11.52 7.22
C ILE A 461 -12.34 -11.10 6.66
N GLN A 462 -12.98 -11.95 5.86
CA GLN A 462 -14.30 -11.66 5.29
C GLN A 462 -15.29 -11.32 6.41
N ASN A 463 -15.43 -12.17 7.43
CA ASN A 463 -16.37 -11.92 8.52
C ASN A 463 -16.13 -10.60 9.25
N LEU A 464 -14.86 -10.21 9.44
CA LEU A 464 -14.48 -8.94 10.07
C LEU A 464 -14.64 -7.73 9.15
N LEU A 465 -14.65 -7.91 7.83
CA LEU A 465 -14.85 -6.82 6.86
C LEU A 465 -16.30 -6.34 6.81
N ASN A 466 -17.28 -7.16 7.19
CA ASN A 466 -18.69 -6.78 7.25
C ASN A 466 -18.94 -5.82 8.42
N ILE A 467 -19.31 -4.58 8.13
CA ILE A 467 -19.69 -3.57 9.13
C ILE A 467 -21.16 -3.73 9.55
N GLY A 468 -22.00 -4.22 8.65
CA GLY A 468 -23.45 -4.17 8.80
C GLY A 468 -23.96 -2.72 8.93
N ILE A 469 -24.74 -2.43 9.97
CA ILE A 469 -25.35 -1.12 10.23
C ILE A 469 -24.57 -0.35 11.30
N SER A 470 -24.37 0.95 11.11
CA SER A 470 -23.75 1.81 12.13
C SER A 470 -24.80 2.40 13.05
N THR A 471 -24.53 2.45 14.35
CA THR A 471 -25.27 3.29 15.31
C THR A 471 -24.45 4.53 15.60
N ILE A 472 -25.00 5.71 15.38
CA ILE A 472 -24.34 6.99 15.65
C ILE A 472 -24.95 7.65 16.89
N THR A 473 -24.10 8.18 17.78
CA THR A 473 -24.55 8.92 18.97
C THR A 473 -24.04 10.36 18.88
N PRO A 474 -24.88 11.35 18.52
CA PRO A 474 -24.46 12.75 18.33
C PRO A 474 -24.17 13.51 19.64
N GLY A 475 -23.82 12.83 20.73
CA GLY A 475 -23.42 13.46 22.00
C GLY A 475 -24.57 13.90 22.92
N THR A 476 -25.82 13.73 22.50
CA THR A 476 -27.02 13.96 23.33
C THR A 476 -27.72 12.64 23.63
N LEU A 477 -28.10 12.41 24.89
CA LEU A 477 -28.90 11.25 25.31
C LEU A 477 -30.19 11.16 24.48
N ASN A 478 -30.55 9.95 24.04
CA ASN A 478 -31.76 9.62 23.26
C ASN A 478 -31.82 10.14 21.81
N GLN A 479 -30.70 10.59 21.23
CA GLN A 479 -30.63 10.90 19.79
C GLN A 479 -29.83 9.86 18.99
N GLN A 480 -29.75 8.62 19.49
CA GLN A 480 -29.12 7.56 18.72
C GLN A 480 -29.88 7.35 17.41
N LYS A 481 -29.12 7.23 16.33
CA LYS A 481 -29.67 6.92 15.00
C LYS A 481 -28.92 5.74 14.43
N LYS A 482 -29.61 4.97 13.61
CA LYS A 482 -28.98 3.99 12.74
C LYS A 482 -28.53 4.68 11.46
N GLU A 483 -27.44 4.21 10.86
CA GLU A 483 -26.89 4.79 9.65
C GLU A 483 -26.45 3.70 8.68
N ILE A 484 -26.85 3.87 7.42
CA ILE A 484 -26.39 3.08 6.29
C ILE A 484 -25.92 3.98 5.14
N HIS A 485 -25.02 3.45 4.33
CA HIS A 485 -24.58 4.09 3.10
C HIS A 485 -24.99 3.25 1.91
N ILE A 486 -25.60 3.87 0.91
CA ILE A 486 -25.99 3.19 -0.33
C ILE A 486 -25.38 3.92 -1.53
N SER A 487 -24.92 3.16 -2.51
CA SER A 487 -24.57 3.67 -3.84
C SER A 487 -25.74 3.45 -4.77
N CYS A 488 -26.26 4.52 -5.36
CA CYS A 488 -27.40 4.50 -6.26
C CYS A 488 -26.98 4.93 -7.65
N GLU A 489 -27.32 4.09 -8.64
CA GLU A 489 -27.28 4.46 -10.04
C GLU A 489 -28.68 4.92 -10.46
N PHE A 490 -28.75 6.08 -11.08
CA PHE A 490 -29.98 6.70 -11.55
C PHE A 490 -30.06 6.74 -13.08
N ILE A 491 -31.30 6.88 -13.55
CA ILE A 491 -31.66 7.40 -14.86
C ILE A 491 -32.24 8.81 -14.62
N GLY A 492 -31.81 9.80 -15.38
CA GLY A 492 -32.39 11.14 -15.33
C GLY A 492 -33.72 11.19 -16.07
N GLY A 493 -34.75 11.73 -15.43
CA GLY A 493 -36.12 11.71 -15.90
C GLY A 493 -36.98 10.65 -15.19
N GLU A 494 -38.29 10.73 -15.41
CA GLU A 494 -39.27 9.77 -14.88
C GLU A 494 -39.49 8.63 -15.88
N VAL A 495 -39.00 7.43 -15.55
CA VAL A 495 -39.28 6.21 -16.33
C VAL A 495 -40.72 5.76 -16.05
N THR A 496 -41.52 5.63 -17.10
CA THR A 496 -42.92 5.18 -17.07
C THR A 496 -43.11 4.03 -18.04
N GLN A 497 -44.24 3.30 -17.96
CA GLN A 497 -44.54 2.26 -18.95
C GLN A 497 -44.63 2.81 -20.39
N ASN A 498 -44.96 4.08 -20.54
CA ASN A 498 -45.09 4.70 -21.86
C ASN A 498 -43.74 5.00 -22.52
N ASN A 499 -42.68 5.23 -21.73
CA ASN A 499 -41.35 5.56 -22.26
C ASN A 499 -40.31 4.45 -22.06
N ILE A 500 -40.62 3.39 -21.31
CA ILE A 500 -39.68 2.30 -21.01
C ILE A 500 -39.16 1.60 -22.27
N GLY A 501 -40.03 1.42 -23.28
CA GLY A 501 -39.67 0.83 -24.57
C GLY A 501 -38.67 1.68 -25.35
N ASP A 502 -38.80 3.00 -25.28
CA ASP A 502 -37.90 3.97 -25.91
C ASP A 502 -36.52 3.98 -25.23
N ILE A 503 -36.44 3.57 -23.96
CA ILE A 503 -35.21 3.59 -23.14
C ILE A 503 -34.46 2.25 -23.21
N TYR A 504 -35.17 1.13 -23.34
CA TYR A 504 -34.60 -0.21 -23.15
C TYR A 504 -33.46 -0.55 -24.12
N CYS A 505 -33.64 -0.30 -25.42
CA CYS A 505 -32.67 -0.70 -26.44
C CYS A 505 -31.38 0.14 -26.39
N PRO A 506 -31.42 1.49 -26.36
CA PRO A 506 -30.22 2.30 -26.17
C PRO A 506 -29.47 1.92 -24.90
N PHE A 507 -30.20 1.78 -23.80
CA PHE A 507 -29.61 1.46 -22.50
C PHE A 507 -28.93 0.08 -22.49
N THR A 508 -29.58 -0.94 -23.05
CA THR A 508 -29.05 -2.31 -23.07
C THR A 508 -27.81 -2.42 -23.95
N ASN A 509 -27.78 -1.71 -25.08
CA ASN A 509 -26.61 -1.64 -25.95
C ASN A 509 -25.42 -0.97 -25.26
N ASP A 510 -25.64 0.15 -24.57
CA ASP A 510 -24.59 0.84 -23.82
C ASP A 510 -24.10 0.02 -22.63
N LEU A 511 -25.00 -0.67 -21.93
CA LEU A 511 -24.62 -1.58 -20.85
C LEU A 511 -23.78 -2.74 -21.39
N LEU A 512 -24.17 -3.32 -22.52
CA LEU A 512 -23.43 -4.40 -23.17
C LEU A 512 -22.06 -3.90 -23.62
N ALA A 513 -22.00 -2.74 -24.29
CA ALA A 513 -20.74 -2.12 -24.72
C ALA A 513 -19.80 -1.87 -23.53
N ASN A 514 -20.31 -1.31 -22.42
CA ASN A 514 -19.51 -1.10 -21.21
C ASN A 514 -19.06 -2.43 -20.58
N LYS A 515 -19.91 -3.46 -20.55
CA LYS A 515 -19.54 -4.80 -20.06
C LYS A 515 -18.51 -5.46 -20.97
N THR A 516 -18.59 -5.26 -22.28
CA THR A 516 -17.62 -5.75 -23.26
C THR A 516 -16.28 -5.02 -23.09
N ILE A 517 -16.29 -3.70 -22.90
CA ILE A 517 -15.09 -2.92 -22.56
C ILE A 517 -14.51 -3.42 -21.24
N ASP A 518 -15.32 -3.54 -20.18
CA ASP A 518 -14.90 -4.09 -18.89
C ASP A 518 -14.35 -5.52 -19.00
N PHE A 519 -14.87 -6.34 -19.91
CA PHE A 519 -14.38 -7.71 -20.17
C PHE A 519 -13.04 -7.69 -20.90
N ILE A 520 -12.90 -6.82 -21.91
CA ILE A 520 -11.65 -6.60 -22.64
C ILE A 520 -10.59 -5.99 -21.71
N GLU A 521 -10.98 -5.05 -20.85
CA GLU A 521 -10.14 -4.36 -19.87
C GLU A 521 -9.91 -5.17 -18.59
N LYS A 522 -10.74 -6.17 -18.27
CA LYS A 522 -10.43 -7.14 -17.20
C LYS A 522 -9.16 -7.93 -17.50
N ASN A 523 -8.79 -8.07 -18.78
CA ASN A 523 -7.49 -8.58 -19.18
C ASN A 523 -6.35 -7.54 -19.00
N ASN A 524 -6.69 -6.29 -18.66
CA ASN A 524 -5.82 -5.17 -18.30
C ASN A 524 -6.06 -4.69 -16.85
N LEU A 525 -5.93 -5.59 -15.87
CA LEU A 525 -5.54 -5.44 -14.44
C LEU A 525 -5.86 -4.18 -13.57
N ASN A 526 -6.62 -3.17 -14.01
CA ASN A 526 -6.78 -1.90 -13.28
C ASN A 526 -8.13 -1.72 -12.55
N SER A 527 -9.04 -2.70 -12.57
CA SER A 527 -10.25 -2.66 -11.75
C SER A 527 -10.15 -3.61 -10.56
N SER A 528 -10.03 -3.07 -9.35
CA SER A 528 -10.00 -3.84 -8.10
C SER A 528 -11.28 -4.66 -7.93
N PHE A 529 -11.16 -6.00 -7.80
CA PHE A 529 -12.32 -6.93 -7.74
C PHE A 529 -13.28 -6.66 -6.58
N TRP A 530 -12.77 -6.07 -5.49
CA TRP A 530 -13.52 -5.75 -4.27
C TRP A 530 -14.22 -4.40 -4.30
N GLN A 531 -13.90 -3.53 -5.28
CA GLN A 531 -14.40 -2.15 -5.31
C GLN A 531 -15.76 -2.06 -5.99
N VAL A 532 -16.73 -1.41 -5.35
CA VAL A 532 -17.99 -1.05 -5.99
C VAL A 532 -17.72 -0.03 -7.09
N LYS A 533 -18.01 -0.39 -8.33
CA LYS A 533 -17.93 0.53 -9.48
C LYS A 533 -19.09 1.52 -9.43
N THR A 534 -18.80 2.78 -9.12
CA THR A 534 -19.81 3.87 -9.01
C THR A 534 -19.88 4.78 -10.23
N ASN A 535 -19.03 4.56 -11.24
CA ASN A 535 -18.85 5.47 -12.37
C ASN A 535 -19.76 5.15 -13.58
N ALA A 536 -20.90 4.50 -13.34
CA ALA A 536 -21.83 4.22 -14.43
C ALA A 536 -22.34 5.54 -15.02
N PRO A 537 -22.24 5.75 -16.35
CA PRO A 537 -22.72 6.99 -16.96
C PRO A 537 -24.20 7.21 -16.65
N LEU A 538 -24.58 8.47 -16.41
CA LEU A 538 -25.97 8.86 -16.23
C LEU A 538 -26.64 8.91 -17.60
N TYR A 539 -27.67 8.09 -17.79
CA TYR A 539 -28.56 8.18 -18.96
C TYR A 539 -29.64 9.22 -18.68
N LEU A 540 -29.90 10.11 -19.63
CA LEU A 540 -30.97 11.11 -19.55
C LEU A 540 -32.10 10.71 -20.51
N ILE A 541 -33.33 10.71 -20.02
CA ILE A 541 -34.51 10.61 -20.88
C ILE A 541 -34.66 11.95 -21.57
N ASP A 542 -34.48 11.99 -22.89
CA ASP A 542 -34.76 13.18 -23.69
C ASP A 542 -36.22 13.58 -23.46
N SER A 543 -36.44 14.72 -22.80
CA SER A 543 -37.77 15.30 -22.70
C SER A 543 -38.21 15.68 -24.11
N LYS A 544 -39.16 14.94 -24.68
CA LYS A 544 -39.76 15.21 -26.00
C LYS A 544 -40.50 16.57 -26.07
N ASP A 545 -40.48 17.39 -25.01
CA ASP A 545 -41.22 18.65 -24.88
C ASP A 545 -40.42 19.92 -25.18
N SER A 546 -39.22 19.83 -25.78
CA SER A 546 -38.56 21.01 -26.37
C SER A 546 -38.26 20.80 -27.84
N GLU A 547 -39.00 21.53 -28.67
CA GLU A 547 -39.01 21.50 -30.13
C GLU A 547 -37.60 21.52 -30.80
N SER A 548 -37.44 20.62 -31.76
CA SER A 548 -36.78 20.85 -33.06
C SER A 548 -35.35 21.41 -33.09
N ALA A 549 -34.35 20.55 -32.99
CA ALA A 549 -33.18 20.59 -33.88
C ALA A 549 -32.43 19.25 -33.87
N SER A 550 -32.11 18.76 -35.06
CA SER A 550 -31.39 17.52 -35.35
C SER A 550 -30.07 17.34 -34.58
N GLY A 551 -29.88 16.17 -33.96
CA GLY A 551 -28.55 15.57 -33.78
C GLY A 551 -28.24 14.94 -32.42
N GLY A 552 -28.66 13.68 -32.23
CA GLY A 552 -28.04 12.68 -31.35
C GLY A 552 -28.16 12.86 -29.82
N PRO A 553 -28.19 11.76 -29.04
CA PRO A 553 -28.24 11.81 -27.58
C PRO A 553 -26.93 12.40 -27.02
N SER A 554 -27.03 13.50 -26.27
CA SER A 554 -25.86 14.17 -25.70
C SER A 554 -25.40 13.48 -24.42
N ILE A 555 -24.27 12.77 -24.49
CA ILE A 555 -23.55 12.28 -23.32
C ILE A 555 -22.69 13.44 -22.78
N PHE A 556 -22.96 13.87 -21.54
CA PHE A 556 -22.07 14.78 -20.81
C PHE A 556 -20.77 14.03 -20.47
N THR A 557 -19.74 14.17 -21.31
CA THR A 557 -18.35 13.88 -20.94
C THR A 557 -17.70 15.18 -20.49
N SER A 558 -17.33 15.26 -19.22
CA SER A 558 -16.64 16.41 -18.65
C SER A 558 -15.19 16.48 -19.12
N THR A 559 -14.90 17.32 -20.11
CA THR A 559 -13.58 17.96 -20.25
C THR A 559 -13.76 19.42 -20.66
N THR A 560 -13.55 20.33 -19.70
CA THR A 560 -13.38 21.77 -19.96
C THR A 560 -11.94 22.16 -19.68
N SER A 561 -11.20 22.42 -20.77
CA SER A 561 -10.09 23.37 -20.79
C SER A 561 -10.09 24.04 -22.17
N THR A 562 -10.69 25.23 -22.23
CA THR A 562 -10.44 26.28 -23.24
C THR A 562 -8.96 26.74 -23.13
N SER A 563 -8.21 27.24 -24.12
CA SER A 563 -8.43 27.89 -25.42
C SER A 563 -7.05 27.88 -26.15
N ASN A 564 -6.91 27.72 -27.47
CA ASN A 564 -7.03 28.80 -28.46
C ASN A 564 -7.03 28.27 -29.92
N ARG A 565 -7.81 28.96 -30.75
CA ARG A 565 -8.03 28.85 -32.21
C ARG A 565 -6.79 29.15 -33.08
N THR A 566 -6.76 28.55 -34.28
CA THR A 566 -6.78 29.29 -35.57
C THR A 566 -7.31 28.40 -36.71
N GLU A 567 -8.13 28.98 -37.60
CA GLU A 567 -8.94 28.34 -38.64
C GLU A 567 -8.28 28.33 -40.06
N ALA A 568 -8.56 27.26 -40.82
CA ALA A 568 -8.86 27.12 -42.28
C ALA A 568 -7.78 27.34 -43.38
N PRO A 569 -7.97 26.89 -44.67
CA PRO A 569 -9.07 26.08 -45.26
C PRO A 569 -8.67 24.90 -46.23
N ASN A 570 -9.66 24.03 -46.48
CA ASN A 570 -10.04 23.20 -47.65
C ASN A 570 -9.02 22.69 -48.72
N ASP A 571 -9.09 21.37 -49.01
CA ASP A 571 -9.46 20.85 -50.34
C ASP A 571 -9.94 19.37 -50.31
N SER A 572 -10.61 18.96 -51.38
CA SER A 572 -11.75 18.03 -51.51
C SER A 572 -11.50 16.50 -51.65
N PHE A 573 -12.54 15.72 -51.29
CA PHE A 573 -13.09 14.46 -51.88
C PHE A 573 -12.17 13.52 -52.70
N GLY A 574 -12.13 12.19 -52.53
CA GLY A 574 -12.84 11.25 -51.66
C GLY A 574 -12.51 9.81 -52.10
N GLU A 575 -12.64 8.81 -51.21
CA GLU A 575 -13.07 7.45 -51.56
C GLU A 575 -13.30 6.58 -50.31
N LEU A 576 -14.12 5.56 -50.52
CA LEU A 576 -14.97 4.83 -49.59
C LEU A 576 -14.27 3.79 -48.69
N LEU A 577 -14.93 3.57 -47.54
CA LEU A 577 -15.07 2.34 -46.74
C LEU A 577 -14.00 1.94 -45.70
N ASN A 578 -14.52 1.79 -44.46
CA ASN A 578 -14.17 0.85 -43.38
C ASN A 578 -13.18 1.28 -42.28
N PRO A 579 -13.38 0.80 -41.02
CA PRO A 579 -13.95 1.64 -39.97
C PRO A 579 -13.02 1.83 -38.76
N THR A 580 -13.46 2.69 -37.83
CA THR A 580 -13.02 2.78 -36.42
C THR A 580 -11.56 3.18 -36.17
N LYS A 581 -11.29 4.49 -36.15
CA LYS A 581 -10.21 5.06 -35.32
C LYS A 581 -10.79 5.42 -33.95
N SER A 582 -10.67 4.46 -33.04
CA SER A 582 -10.81 4.69 -31.61
C SER A 582 -9.71 5.65 -31.13
N ILE A 583 -10.12 6.59 -30.30
CA ILE A 583 -9.23 7.38 -29.45
C ILE A 583 -8.84 6.44 -28.29
N LEU A 584 -7.82 5.61 -28.53
CA LEU A 584 -7.10 4.85 -27.51
C LEU A 584 -5.65 5.37 -27.47
N LYS A 585 -5.16 5.60 -26.25
CA LYS A 585 -3.79 6.06 -25.99
C LYS A 585 -2.79 5.12 -26.67
N LYS A 586 -1.98 5.65 -27.58
CA LYS A 586 -0.76 5.00 -28.08
C LYS A 586 0.21 4.82 -26.90
N GLN A 587 0.36 3.60 -26.41
CA GLN A 587 1.48 3.21 -25.56
C GLN A 587 2.15 1.97 -26.17
N ASP A 588 3.28 2.22 -26.83
CA ASP A 588 4.45 1.35 -27.08
C ASP A 588 4.34 -0.12 -27.55
N ASN A 589 3.67 -0.38 -28.67
CA ASN A 589 3.98 -1.58 -29.48
C ASN A 589 5.39 -1.55 -30.12
N SER A 590 6.09 -0.42 -30.08
CA SER A 590 7.40 -0.23 -30.71
C SER A 590 8.52 -1.01 -30.00
N ALA A 591 8.51 -1.06 -28.67
CA ALA A 591 9.54 -1.72 -27.87
C ALA A 591 9.50 -3.25 -28.04
N LYS A 592 8.31 -3.85 -28.02
CA LYS A 592 8.13 -5.30 -28.26
C LYS A 592 8.62 -5.69 -29.66
N GLN A 593 8.25 -4.93 -30.68
CA GLN A 593 8.67 -5.21 -32.07
C GLN A 593 10.18 -5.05 -32.27
N ASN A 594 10.78 -4.01 -31.71
CA ASN A 594 12.23 -3.80 -31.79
C ASN A 594 13.00 -4.84 -30.97
N PHE A 595 12.50 -5.22 -29.80
CA PHE A 595 13.08 -6.30 -29.00
C PHE A 595 13.03 -7.64 -29.75
N GLN A 596 11.87 -7.98 -30.34
CA GLN A 596 11.73 -9.22 -31.10
C GLN A 596 12.68 -9.24 -32.30
N SER A 597 12.73 -8.16 -33.08
CA SER A 597 13.53 -8.10 -34.30
C SER A 597 15.04 -8.02 -34.06
N LYS A 598 15.49 -7.21 -33.10
CA LYS A 598 16.93 -6.93 -32.90
C LYS A 598 17.58 -7.82 -31.85
N ILE A 599 16.81 -8.34 -30.89
CA ILE A 599 17.35 -9.14 -29.79
C ILE A 599 16.99 -10.61 -29.95
N ILE A 600 15.72 -10.93 -30.16
CA ILE A 600 15.27 -12.33 -30.21
C ILE A 600 15.65 -13.01 -31.53
N LEU A 601 15.20 -12.47 -32.68
CA LEU A 601 15.40 -13.10 -33.99
C LEU A 601 16.88 -13.21 -34.39
N GLU A 602 17.73 -12.26 -33.99
CA GLU A 602 19.17 -12.30 -34.31
C GLU A 602 19.96 -13.30 -33.43
N ASN A 603 19.39 -13.78 -32.33
CA ASN A 603 20.14 -14.53 -31.30
C ASN A 603 19.41 -15.80 -30.80
N ASP A 604 18.51 -16.35 -31.61
CA ASP A 604 17.67 -17.50 -31.28
C ASP A 604 18.47 -18.70 -30.76
N LYS A 605 19.55 -19.07 -31.45
CA LYS A 605 20.44 -20.19 -31.12
C LYS A 605 21.10 -20.04 -29.75
N GLU A 606 21.28 -18.82 -29.27
CA GLU A 606 21.93 -18.55 -27.98
C GLU A 606 20.92 -18.47 -26.83
N LEU A 607 19.65 -18.16 -27.12
CA LEU A 607 18.58 -18.02 -26.13
C LEU A 607 17.81 -19.32 -25.91
N LEU A 608 17.62 -20.13 -26.95
CA LEU A 608 16.89 -21.41 -26.88
C LEU A 608 17.39 -22.35 -25.77
N PRO A 609 18.71 -22.58 -25.58
CA PRO A 609 19.18 -23.47 -24.52
C PRO A 609 18.81 -23.00 -23.10
N LEU A 610 18.70 -21.68 -22.90
CA LEU A 610 18.32 -21.08 -21.61
C LEU A 610 16.81 -21.22 -21.38
N ILE A 611 16.01 -21.06 -22.43
CA ILE A 611 14.56 -21.27 -22.41
C ILE A 611 14.23 -22.73 -22.13
N ASP A 612 14.93 -23.67 -22.80
CA ASP A 612 14.80 -25.10 -22.53
C ASP A 612 15.17 -25.45 -21.09
N GLY A 613 16.20 -24.80 -20.54
CA GLY A 613 16.56 -24.88 -19.13
C GLY A 613 15.41 -24.47 -18.21
N ILE A 614 14.74 -23.34 -18.49
CA ILE A 614 13.57 -22.88 -17.72
C ILE A 614 12.42 -23.90 -17.80
N ASN A 615 12.08 -24.34 -19.02
CA ASN A 615 10.98 -25.27 -19.27
C ASN A 615 11.21 -26.64 -18.62
N LYS A 616 12.47 -27.11 -18.59
CA LYS A 616 12.86 -28.38 -17.96
C LYS A 616 12.53 -28.45 -16.47
N TYR A 617 12.72 -27.35 -15.74
CA TYR A 617 12.55 -27.33 -14.28
C TYR A 617 11.15 -26.85 -13.84
N MET A 618 10.37 -26.25 -14.74
CA MET A 618 8.96 -25.84 -14.51
C MET A 618 8.10 -26.08 -15.77
N PRO A 619 7.66 -27.33 -16.03
CA PRO A 619 6.93 -27.67 -17.25
C PRO A 619 5.57 -26.96 -17.41
N ASN A 620 5.02 -26.43 -16.31
CA ASN A 620 3.75 -25.70 -16.33
C ASN A 620 3.88 -24.25 -16.83
N ILE A 621 5.11 -23.76 -17.02
CA ILE A 621 5.42 -22.42 -17.52
C ILE A 621 6.07 -22.63 -18.89
N GLN A 622 5.27 -22.95 -19.90
CA GLN A 622 5.76 -23.20 -21.25
C GLN A 622 6.22 -21.86 -21.86
N LEU A 623 7.49 -21.53 -21.69
CA LEU A 623 8.13 -20.34 -22.26
C LEU A 623 8.61 -20.65 -23.67
N ASP A 624 8.18 -19.85 -24.64
CA ASP A 624 8.65 -19.91 -26.01
C ASP A 624 9.46 -18.65 -26.34
N ILE A 625 10.37 -18.75 -27.32
CA ILE A 625 11.25 -17.68 -27.75
C ILE A 625 10.48 -16.43 -28.19
N ASP A 626 9.32 -16.60 -28.83
CA ASP A 626 8.44 -15.51 -29.25
C ASP A 626 7.70 -14.83 -28.10
N THR A 627 7.68 -15.47 -26.92
CA THR A 627 6.96 -14.99 -25.73
C THR A 627 7.89 -14.42 -24.67
N VAL A 628 9.21 -14.35 -24.91
CA VAL A 628 10.20 -13.88 -23.93
C VAL A 628 9.91 -12.45 -23.46
N PHE A 629 9.54 -11.54 -24.37
CA PHE A 629 9.20 -10.17 -23.98
C PHE A 629 7.94 -10.13 -23.09
N ASP A 630 6.91 -10.89 -23.45
CA ASP A 630 5.67 -10.98 -22.69
C ASP A 630 5.91 -11.61 -21.31
N TYR A 631 6.80 -12.60 -21.24
CA TYR A 631 7.25 -13.21 -20.00
C TYR A 631 7.98 -12.21 -19.10
N ILE A 632 8.91 -11.41 -19.63
CA ILE A 632 9.60 -10.35 -18.88
C ILE A 632 8.58 -9.33 -18.37
N GLN A 633 7.67 -8.90 -19.23
CA GLN A 633 6.62 -7.96 -18.86
C GLN A 633 5.72 -8.52 -17.75
N GLN A 634 5.30 -9.79 -17.86
CA GLN A 634 4.47 -10.45 -16.86
C GLN A 634 5.22 -10.62 -15.53
N LYS A 635 6.50 -11.00 -15.55
CA LYS A 635 7.32 -11.21 -14.34
C LYS A 635 7.69 -9.92 -13.62
N ASP A 636 7.88 -8.83 -14.37
CA ASP A 636 8.09 -7.51 -13.79
C ASP A 636 6.81 -6.97 -13.12
N VAL A 637 5.65 -7.27 -13.70
CA VAL A 637 4.34 -6.94 -13.12
C VAL A 637 3.97 -7.83 -11.93
N SER A 638 4.38 -9.11 -11.92
CA SER A 638 3.98 -10.12 -10.92
C SER A 638 4.93 -10.29 -9.73
N SER A 639 5.61 -9.22 -9.29
CA SER A 639 6.40 -9.15 -8.05
C SER A 639 7.73 -9.92 -7.97
N PHE A 640 8.13 -10.67 -9.01
CA PHE A 640 9.38 -11.45 -8.98
C PHE A 640 10.65 -10.58 -8.94
N GLU A 641 10.61 -9.36 -9.50
CA GLU A 641 11.69 -8.36 -9.38
C GLU A 641 11.48 -7.37 -8.22
N LYS A 642 10.26 -7.27 -7.67
CA LYS A 642 9.90 -6.33 -6.59
C LYS A 642 10.06 -6.96 -5.19
N THR A 643 11.17 -7.66 -4.95
CA THR A 643 11.56 -7.95 -3.57
C THR A 643 12.10 -6.66 -2.94
N ASN A 644 11.38 -6.18 -1.92
CA ASN A 644 11.58 -4.94 -1.16
C ASN A 644 13.04 -4.59 -0.85
N ASN A 645 13.69 -3.74 -1.66
CA ASN A 645 14.74 -2.75 -1.30
C ASN A 645 15.59 -2.29 -2.47
N ASP A 646 15.47 -2.87 -3.66
CA ASP A 646 16.37 -2.53 -4.75
C ASP A 646 15.80 -1.38 -5.59
N ASN A 647 16.36 -0.18 -5.45
CA ASN A 647 16.10 0.96 -6.36
C ASN A 647 16.62 0.69 -7.81
N SER A 648 17.02 -0.55 -8.12
CA SER A 648 17.44 -0.95 -9.44
C SER A 648 16.24 -1.03 -10.40
N LYS A 649 16.33 -0.25 -11.49
CA LYS A 649 15.37 -0.25 -12.61
C LYS A 649 15.08 -1.70 -13.05
N SER A 650 13.82 -2.02 -13.33
CA SER A 650 13.47 -3.38 -13.80
C SER A 650 14.08 -3.68 -15.16
N LEU A 651 14.13 -4.96 -15.54
CA LEU A 651 14.59 -5.32 -16.89
C LEU A 651 13.72 -4.67 -17.98
N LEU A 652 12.40 -4.56 -17.75
CA LEU A 652 11.49 -3.91 -18.69
C LEU A 652 11.78 -2.41 -18.83
N ASP A 653 12.01 -1.70 -17.72
CA ASP A 653 12.37 -0.28 -17.73
C ASP A 653 13.63 -0.01 -18.56
N LEU A 654 14.61 -0.92 -18.45
CA LEU A 654 15.86 -0.85 -19.20
C LEU A 654 15.64 -1.12 -20.70
N ILE A 655 14.77 -2.07 -21.06
CA ILE A 655 14.37 -2.34 -22.45
C ILE A 655 13.60 -1.14 -23.04
N THR A 656 12.68 -0.53 -22.29
CA THR A 656 11.94 0.66 -22.74
C THR A 656 12.88 1.85 -22.95
N LYS A 657 13.87 2.05 -22.06
CA LYS A 657 14.88 3.11 -22.23
C LYS A 657 15.80 2.88 -23.42
N TRP A 658 16.19 1.63 -23.66
CA TRP A 658 16.93 1.25 -24.86
C TRP A 658 16.12 1.58 -26.11
N ASN A 659 14.83 1.31 -26.11
CA ASN A 659 13.99 1.56 -27.27
C ASN A 659 13.71 3.06 -27.51
N ALA A 660 13.80 3.90 -26.48
CA ALA A 660 13.40 5.31 -26.54
C ALA A 660 14.35 6.23 -27.33
N SER A 661 15.57 5.78 -27.67
CA SER A 661 16.56 6.59 -28.38
C SER A 661 17.27 5.82 -29.48
N GLU A 662 17.44 6.46 -30.65
CA GLU A 662 18.24 5.97 -31.77
C GLU A 662 19.74 6.31 -31.63
N THR A 663 20.10 7.12 -30.65
CA THR A 663 21.49 7.52 -30.35
C THR A 663 22.04 6.73 -29.17
N GLN A 664 23.34 6.47 -29.19
CA GLN A 664 24.00 5.70 -28.13
C GLN A 664 23.89 6.41 -26.76
N ASN A 665 23.43 5.67 -25.75
CA ASN A 665 23.34 6.12 -24.37
C ASN A 665 24.34 5.37 -23.48
N ILE A 666 25.48 6.02 -23.19
CA ILE A 666 26.56 5.45 -22.36
C ILE A 666 26.08 5.14 -20.93
N ASN A 667 25.22 5.98 -20.36
CA ASN A 667 24.69 5.75 -19.01
C ASN A 667 23.81 4.49 -18.96
N LEU A 668 23.07 4.22 -20.03
CA LEU A 668 22.26 3.00 -20.13
C LEU A 668 23.13 1.73 -20.17
N ILE A 669 24.29 1.79 -20.82
CA ILE A 669 25.27 0.68 -20.80
C ILE A 669 25.78 0.43 -19.38
N THR A 670 26.05 1.47 -18.60
CA THR A 670 26.43 1.34 -17.18
C THR A 670 25.29 0.73 -16.35
N GLU A 671 24.04 1.13 -16.61
CA GLU A 671 22.86 0.54 -15.96
C GLU A 671 22.69 -0.95 -16.30
N PHE A 672 22.90 -1.34 -17.56
CA PHE A 672 22.87 -2.75 -17.98
C PHE A 672 23.94 -3.58 -17.24
N ASN A 673 25.18 -3.10 -17.19
CA ASN A 673 26.27 -3.81 -16.51
C ASN A 673 26.01 -3.93 -15.00
N THR A 674 25.44 -2.90 -14.38
CA THR A 674 25.04 -2.94 -12.97
C THR A 674 24.00 -4.04 -12.74
N LYS A 675 22.98 -4.14 -13.60
CA LYS A 675 21.94 -5.18 -13.50
C LYS A 675 22.48 -6.59 -13.77
N ILE A 676 23.43 -6.75 -14.69
CA ILE A 676 24.15 -8.02 -14.93
C ILE A 676 24.87 -8.49 -13.66
N ASN A 677 25.58 -7.59 -12.97
CA ASN A 677 26.27 -7.92 -11.73
C ASN A 677 25.26 -8.32 -10.63
N THR A 678 24.13 -7.62 -10.51
CA THR A 678 23.06 -7.99 -9.57
C THR A 678 22.56 -9.42 -9.81
N TYR A 679 22.24 -9.78 -11.06
CA TYR A 679 21.77 -11.14 -11.36
C TYR A 679 22.86 -12.21 -11.16
N THR A 680 24.13 -11.86 -11.44
CA THR A 680 25.26 -12.76 -11.24
C THR A 680 25.46 -13.05 -9.75
N ASN A 681 25.37 -12.04 -8.89
CA ASN A 681 25.43 -12.21 -7.44
C ASN A 681 24.26 -13.05 -6.90
N LYS A 682 23.05 -12.88 -7.46
CA LYS A 682 21.90 -13.71 -7.09
C LYS A 682 22.11 -15.19 -7.42
N ILE A 683 22.72 -15.51 -8.55
CA ILE A 683 23.08 -16.88 -8.92
C ILE A 683 24.14 -17.43 -7.95
N GLN A 684 25.20 -16.66 -7.67
CA GLN A 684 26.27 -17.09 -6.75
C GLN A 684 25.76 -17.35 -5.33
N ASN A 685 24.91 -16.47 -4.80
CA ASN A 685 24.30 -16.64 -3.48
C ASN A 685 23.40 -17.88 -3.43
N SER A 686 22.64 -18.12 -4.49
CA SER A 686 21.83 -19.33 -4.67
C SER A 686 22.68 -20.61 -4.63
N ASP A 687 23.80 -20.62 -5.35
CA ASP A 687 24.73 -21.77 -5.37
C ASP A 687 25.41 -21.99 -3.99
N ILE A 688 25.72 -20.91 -3.25
CA ILE A 688 26.28 -20.98 -1.88
C ILE A 688 25.24 -21.55 -0.89
N LEU A 689 23.99 -21.09 -0.97
CA LEU A 689 22.90 -21.56 -0.11
C LEU A 689 22.65 -23.06 -0.30
N LEU A 690 22.69 -23.55 -1.54
CA LEU A 690 22.57 -24.99 -1.80
C LEU A 690 23.77 -25.79 -1.24
N LYS A 691 24.99 -25.28 -1.37
CA LYS A 691 26.19 -25.97 -0.84
C LYS A 691 26.18 -26.11 0.69
N ASN A 692 25.53 -25.17 1.39
CA ASN A 692 25.52 -25.12 2.84
C ASN A 692 24.35 -25.90 3.49
N GLN A 693 23.41 -26.44 2.72
CA GLN A 693 22.29 -27.24 3.24
C GLN A 693 22.64 -28.73 3.25
N THR A 694 22.57 -29.36 4.43
CA THR A 694 22.91 -30.78 4.62
C THR A 694 21.85 -31.75 4.11
N ILE A 695 20.61 -31.28 3.90
CA ILE A 695 19.50 -32.01 3.27
C ILE A 695 18.72 -31.00 2.41
N ILE A 696 18.73 -31.18 1.10
CA ILE A 696 17.93 -30.40 0.14
C ILE A 696 16.91 -31.35 -0.46
N ASP A 697 15.62 -31.04 -0.35
CA ASP A 697 14.62 -31.82 -1.08
C ASP A 697 14.68 -31.52 -2.59
N ASP A 698 14.26 -32.48 -3.41
CA ASP A 698 14.30 -32.37 -4.87
C ASP A 698 13.47 -31.22 -5.42
N GLU A 699 12.47 -30.72 -4.66
CA GLU A 699 11.63 -29.59 -5.07
C GLU A 699 12.38 -28.26 -4.95
N HIS A 700 13.10 -28.04 -3.85
CA HIS A 700 13.94 -26.87 -3.62
C HIS A 700 15.09 -26.81 -4.62
N ALA A 701 15.74 -27.95 -4.90
CA ALA A 701 16.78 -28.02 -5.92
C ALA A 701 16.24 -27.64 -7.32
N ARG A 702 15.07 -28.18 -7.71
CA ARG A 702 14.40 -27.83 -8.99
C ARG A 702 14.01 -26.37 -9.06
N LYS A 703 13.43 -25.81 -7.99
CA LYS A 703 13.06 -24.40 -7.92
C LYS A 703 14.29 -23.49 -8.03
N ASN A 704 15.39 -23.88 -7.41
CA ASN A 704 16.63 -23.11 -7.50
C ASN A 704 17.23 -23.11 -8.92
N GLU A 705 17.27 -24.28 -9.56
CA GLU A 705 17.70 -24.40 -10.97
C GLU A 705 16.81 -23.59 -11.92
N TYR A 706 15.50 -23.58 -11.70
CA TYR A 706 14.58 -22.72 -12.45
C TYR A 706 14.93 -21.23 -12.32
N ILE A 707 15.13 -20.74 -11.09
CA ILE A 707 15.47 -19.33 -10.83
C ILE A 707 16.82 -18.97 -11.47
N LYS A 708 17.80 -19.87 -11.39
CA LYS A 708 19.12 -19.70 -12.01
C LYS A 708 19.02 -19.53 -13.52
N ASN A 709 18.23 -20.37 -14.19
CA ASN A 709 18.05 -20.29 -15.65
C ASN A 709 17.34 -18.99 -16.07
N ILE A 710 16.41 -18.45 -15.28
CA ILE A 710 15.83 -17.12 -15.53
C ILE A 710 16.89 -16.03 -15.47
N TYR A 711 17.72 -16.01 -14.42
CA TYR A 711 18.75 -14.97 -14.30
C TYR A 711 19.81 -15.07 -15.39
N LEU A 712 20.16 -16.29 -15.83
CA LEU A 712 21.03 -16.50 -16.99
C LEU A 712 20.42 -15.94 -18.28
N LEU A 713 19.13 -16.17 -18.52
CA LEU A 713 18.39 -15.60 -19.65
C LEU A 713 18.43 -14.06 -19.60
N TYR A 714 18.15 -13.46 -18.45
CA TYR A 714 18.16 -12.00 -18.28
C TYR A 714 19.55 -11.39 -18.48
N ILE A 715 20.59 -12.01 -17.94
CA ILE A 715 21.99 -11.60 -18.17
C ILE A 715 22.30 -11.65 -19.66
N LYS A 716 21.87 -12.71 -20.36
CA LYS A 716 22.12 -12.86 -21.79
C LYS A 716 21.44 -11.75 -22.59
N ILE A 717 20.17 -11.46 -22.30
CA ILE A 717 19.41 -10.38 -22.92
C ILE A 717 20.08 -9.02 -22.69
N LEU A 718 20.52 -8.72 -21.47
CA LEU A 718 21.23 -7.47 -21.16
C LEU A 718 22.53 -7.32 -21.96
N LYS A 719 23.29 -8.41 -22.14
CA LYS A 719 24.49 -8.41 -22.98
C LYS A 719 24.16 -8.12 -24.45
N LEU A 720 23.08 -8.69 -24.98
CA LEU A 720 22.62 -8.42 -26.34
C LEU A 720 22.16 -6.96 -26.51
N LEU A 721 21.47 -6.40 -25.52
CA LEU A 721 21.09 -5.00 -25.50
C LEU A 721 22.31 -4.07 -25.48
N ILE A 722 23.38 -4.41 -24.75
CA ILE A 722 24.65 -3.66 -24.80
C ILE A 722 25.26 -3.70 -26.20
N VAL A 723 25.24 -4.85 -26.87
CA VAL A 723 25.78 -4.99 -28.23
C VAL A 723 24.99 -4.10 -29.19
N ASP A 724 23.66 -4.12 -29.14
CA ASP A 724 22.83 -3.26 -30.00
C ASP A 724 22.97 -1.76 -29.66
N GLU A 725 23.00 -1.40 -28.37
CA GLU A 725 23.21 -0.01 -27.93
C GLU A 725 24.54 0.56 -28.44
N ASN A 726 25.58 -0.26 -28.51
CA ASN A 726 26.88 0.13 -29.08
C ASN A 726 26.88 0.27 -30.61
N LYS A 727 25.90 -0.29 -31.32
CA LYS A 727 25.72 -0.09 -32.77
C LYS A 727 25.05 1.25 -33.10
N LYS A 728 24.40 1.91 -32.12
CA LYS A 728 23.73 3.20 -32.32
C LYS A 728 24.73 4.33 -32.60
N ILE A 729 24.26 5.37 -33.28
CA ILE A 729 25.13 6.49 -33.68
C ILE A 729 25.62 7.23 -32.43
N ASN A 730 26.94 7.30 -32.27
CA ASN A 730 27.58 8.10 -31.24
C ASN A 730 27.66 9.56 -31.70
N ILE A 731 26.74 10.40 -31.22
CA ILE A 731 26.83 11.84 -31.42
C ILE A 731 27.84 12.38 -30.40
N ASN A 732 29.12 12.23 -30.70
CA ASN A 732 30.15 13.03 -30.05
C ASN A 732 29.87 14.49 -30.41
N THR A 733 29.32 15.23 -29.46
CA THR A 733 29.14 16.68 -29.54
C THR A 733 30.53 17.30 -29.70
N GLY A 734 30.92 17.50 -30.96
CA GLY A 734 32.16 18.16 -31.34
C GLY A 734 32.24 19.50 -30.62
N GLY A 735 33.30 19.64 -29.81
CA GLY A 735 33.53 20.81 -29.01
C GLY A 735 33.41 22.09 -29.83
N ASN A 736 32.67 23.06 -29.29
CA ASN A 736 32.69 24.44 -29.73
C ASN A 736 34.14 24.96 -29.68
N LYS A 737 34.87 24.87 -30.81
CA LYS A 737 36.01 25.74 -31.06
C LYS A 737 35.46 27.17 -31.09
N ARG A 738 35.61 27.88 -29.96
CA ARG A 738 35.50 29.34 -29.88
C ARG A 738 36.42 29.97 -30.92
N THR A 739 35.89 30.29 -32.10
CA THR A 739 36.53 31.23 -33.02
C THR A 739 36.38 32.63 -32.43
N LYS A 740 37.50 33.16 -31.91
CA LYS A 740 37.62 34.58 -31.55
C LYS A 740 37.35 35.42 -32.80
N HIS A 741 36.20 36.08 -32.87
CA HIS A 741 36.01 37.17 -33.82
C HIS A 741 36.88 38.36 -33.41
N LYS A 742 37.97 38.59 -34.14
CA LYS A 742 38.69 39.87 -34.19
C LYS A 742 37.76 40.89 -34.87
N ASN A 743 37.37 41.93 -34.14
CA ASN A 743 36.78 43.13 -34.71
C ASN A 743 37.84 43.83 -35.58
N LEU A 744 37.63 43.79 -36.90
CA LEU A 744 38.32 44.67 -37.84
C LEU A 744 37.50 45.95 -38.01
N ASN A 745 38.15 47.06 -37.69
CA ASN A 745 37.71 48.42 -37.97
C ASN A 745 37.28 48.58 -39.44
N LYS A 746 36.06 49.09 -39.66
CA LYS A 746 35.79 49.91 -40.84
C LYS A 746 34.95 51.13 -40.46
N VAL A 747 35.62 52.26 -40.59
CA VAL A 747 35.14 53.64 -40.52
C VAL A 747 34.00 53.87 -41.52
N SER A 748 32.91 54.48 -41.08
CA SER A 748 32.15 55.44 -41.91
C SER A 748 31.31 56.39 -41.04
N VAL A 749 31.83 57.62 -40.97
CA VAL A 749 31.18 58.93 -40.88
C VAL A 749 29.70 58.96 -40.43
N LYS A 750 29.44 59.49 -39.22
CA LYS A 750 28.17 60.15 -38.92
C LYS A 750 28.39 61.54 -38.29
N LYS A 751 27.73 62.50 -38.93
CA LYS A 751 27.70 63.93 -38.64
C LYS A 751 27.23 64.24 -37.22
N VAL A 752 27.94 65.18 -36.62
CA VAL A 752 27.57 65.94 -35.43
C VAL A 752 26.32 66.77 -35.68
N LYS A 753 25.34 66.71 -34.77
CA LYS A 753 24.52 67.87 -34.39
C LYS A 753 24.28 67.85 -32.88
N PHE A 754 24.77 68.92 -32.26
CA PHE A 754 24.61 69.32 -30.87
C PHE A 754 23.14 69.42 -30.44
N ASN A 755 22.87 69.11 -29.18
CA ASN A 755 22.08 70.01 -28.35
C ASN A 755 22.47 69.90 -26.87
N LEU A 756 22.91 71.05 -26.34
CA LEU A 756 23.20 71.31 -24.94
C LEU A 756 21.93 71.29 -24.09
N LYS A 757 22.01 70.72 -22.89
CA LYS A 757 21.30 71.27 -21.72
C LYS A 757 22.23 71.29 -20.51
N ILE A 758 22.46 72.51 -20.05
CA ILE A 758 23.33 72.93 -18.96
C ILE A 758 22.61 72.74 -17.62
N ASN A 759 23.32 72.18 -16.65
CA ASN A 759 23.00 72.27 -15.23
C ASN A 759 23.18 73.70 -14.73
N LYS A 760 22.19 74.25 -14.02
CA LYS A 760 22.39 75.38 -13.10
C LYS A 760 21.93 74.99 -11.71
N SER A 761 22.90 74.92 -10.81
CA SER A 761 22.75 75.02 -9.37
C SER A 761 22.83 76.50 -8.96
N ARG A 762 21.97 76.91 -8.01
CA ARG A 762 22.22 77.83 -6.86
C ARG A 762 20.86 78.23 -6.25
N LYS A 763 20.54 77.85 -5.00
CA LYS A 763 20.99 78.36 -3.69
C LYS A 763 20.24 79.64 -3.24
N ILE A 764 19.72 79.56 -2.00
CA ILE A 764 19.70 80.56 -0.90
C ILE A 764 18.38 81.30 -0.57
N LYS A 765 18.01 81.16 0.72
CA LYS A 765 17.20 82.01 1.65
C LYS A 765 15.74 82.28 1.22
N LYS A 766 14.74 82.12 2.09
CA LYS A 766 14.63 82.43 3.52
C LYS A 766 13.53 81.56 4.13
#